data_AF-A0A933CCA5-F1
#
_entry.id   AF-A0A933CCA5-F1
#
_cell.length_a   1.000
_cell.length_b   1.000
_cell.length_c   1.000
_cell.angle_alpha   90.00
_cell.angle_beta   90.00
_cell.angle_gamma   90.00
#
_symmetry.space_group_name_H-M   'P 1'
#
loop_
_entity.id
_entity.type
_entity.pdbx_description
1 polymer ?
#
loop_
_entity_poly.entity_id
_entity_poly.type
_entity_poly.pdbx_seq_one_letter_code
_entity_poly.pdbx_strand_id
1 'polypeptide(L)'
;MFSLLSLFSALFSVSHAATPLPRDVPASSGTISIVYPPEGLSMGMASGEVIFGSVSHPKAPFRINGKSVKPHRQGGFIAFPPISPGTFTFHCELDLPGGTTAVTRTIYVAAPLVLSPPVPVRIDPEARQPASDLELRPGDWLTVQMKGSTGGKAEFSIAGQKRRFPMSESTAGLGIYQGVYQVRLEDAFDQGEIEFELKGADGTATAKAKGRLTVRDVPLVAVVRSSGAVSLKTFPGSGYLGFPPAGTRFLVSGRQGAETRVQLSPDLSAWIDTSAITFLPLGSLPPRAVLGTIRLQGSPEAAAATIGLTDNVAFQIEESSDLSSLSVRLFNTTGYTNWIVYDSEDSFVRQVRWRQEDTHTALVTFDLEPGRRLWGYRAHWEGGALRLELRKPPPFAPKGQSAFKGLAIVVDPGHQPGAHGAVGPRGLLEKDANLSVAKSLAQLLSQEGATPVLTRPGDDDVGLLERPRIAWDKRGDLFISVHHNAIPDGEDPLGRPRGYSVFYYQPHSFDLAKAVHRSYRRRIPLPDEGLRYGNLLVARMTEMPAILTESAYIILPDHEALLQSASFQRRLAKAMLEGARAFLEEAREREARAPKPVRIPAPEPEPAERAPKRAVRPNGPKPGKPKADMPKEPPPKASQQKPRRKRS
;
A
#
# COMPACT_ATOMS: atom_id res chain seq x y z
N MET A 1 1.52 25.25 -10.40
CA MET A 1 0.08 24.91 -10.48
C MET A 1 -0.30 23.59 -9.82
N PHE A 2 0.55 22.55 -9.80
CA PHE A 2 0.21 21.25 -9.19
C PHE A 2 0.22 21.17 -7.65
N SER A 3 0.73 22.19 -6.95
CA SER A 3 0.92 22.13 -5.49
C SER A 3 -0.33 22.43 -4.65
N LEU A 4 -1.43 22.90 -5.25
CA LEU A 4 -2.72 23.11 -4.55
C LEU A 4 -3.78 22.05 -4.87
N LEU A 5 -3.63 21.31 -5.98
CA LEU A 5 -4.63 20.32 -6.42
C LEU A 5 -4.40 18.91 -5.84
N SER A 6 -3.24 18.64 -5.23
CA SER A 6 -2.87 17.28 -4.81
C SER A 6 -2.99 17.00 -3.31
N LEU A 7 -3.61 17.90 -2.52
CA LEU A 7 -3.69 17.78 -1.05
C LEU A 7 -5.03 17.26 -0.50
N PHE A 8 -6.00 16.92 -1.36
CA PHE A 8 -7.29 16.38 -0.92
C PHE A 8 -7.67 15.17 -1.75
N SER A 9 -7.02 14.03 -1.50
CA SER A 9 -7.52 12.70 -1.89
C SER A 9 -6.78 11.63 -1.07
N ALA A 10 -6.89 11.73 0.25
CA ALA A 10 -6.68 10.60 1.13
C ALA A 10 -8.06 10.22 1.67
N LEU A 11 -8.56 9.05 1.25
CA LEU A 11 -9.73 8.40 1.84
C LEU A 11 -9.45 8.20 3.34
N PHE A 12 -9.96 9.10 4.17
CA PHE A 12 -10.17 8.83 5.58
C PHE A 12 -11.60 8.31 5.72
N SER A 13 -11.75 6.98 5.86
CA SER A 13 -12.93 6.43 6.51
C SER A 13 -12.88 6.86 7.97
N VAL A 14 -13.55 7.95 8.31
CA VAL A 14 -13.74 8.33 9.70
C VAL A 14 -14.75 7.35 10.30
N SER A 15 -14.27 6.50 11.20
CA SER A 15 -15.10 5.63 12.03
C SER A 15 -15.99 6.50 12.90
N HIS A 16 -17.29 6.55 12.59
CA HIS A 16 -18.27 7.22 13.44
C HIS A 16 -19.09 6.15 14.17
N ALA A 17 -19.08 6.22 15.50
CA ALA A 17 -19.96 5.43 16.33
C ALA A 17 -21.40 5.91 16.14
N ALA A 18 -22.27 5.03 15.65
CA ALA A 18 -23.71 5.27 15.65
C ALA A 18 -24.23 5.18 17.09
N THR A 19 -24.99 6.18 17.53
CA THR A 19 -25.72 6.15 18.79
C THR A 19 -26.74 5.00 18.76
N PRO A 20 -26.78 4.09 19.76
CA PRO A 20 -27.77 3.02 19.77
C PRO A 20 -29.18 3.59 19.92
N LEU A 21 -30.12 3.01 19.17
CA LEU A 21 -31.54 3.35 19.21
C LEU A 21 -32.11 3.17 20.63
N PRO A 22 -32.83 4.16 21.19
CA PRO A 22 -33.67 3.93 22.35
C PRO A 22 -34.78 2.95 21.97
N ARG A 23 -34.95 1.90 22.79
CA ARG A 23 -36.15 1.07 22.77
C ARG A 23 -37.26 1.78 23.57
N ASP A 24 -38.47 1.68 23.01
CA ASP A 24 -39.76 2.18 23.50
C ASP A 24 -40.11 3.63 23.17
N VAL A 25 -40.66 3.83 21.96
CA VAL A 25 -41.40 5.04 21.56
C VAL A 25 -42.81 4.64 21.07
N PRO A 26 -43.89 5.32 21.50
CA PRO A 26 -45.26 4.96 21.11
C PRO A 26 -45.52 5.05 19.60
N ALA A 27 -46.37 4.16 19.10
CA ALA A 27 -46.69 3.93 17.68
C ALA A 27 -47.40 5.09 16.92
N SER A 28 -47.41 6.31 17.46
CA SER A 28 -48.13 7.45 16.87
C SER A 28 -47.24 8.65 16.47
N SER A 29 -45.92 8.58 16.65
CA SER A 29 -44.99 9.63 16.23
C SER A 29 -44.06 9.16 15.09
N GLY A 30 -43.88 10.01 14.09
CA GLY A 30 -42.94 9.76 12.99
C GLY A 30 -41.51 9.79 13.49
N THR A 31 -40.60 9.12 12.79
CA THR A 31 -39.17 9.22 13.06
C THR A 31 -38.42 9.53 11.76
N ILE A 32 -37.43 10.41 11.88
CA ILE A 32 -36.44 10.71 10.84
C ILE A 32 -35.09 10.40 11.48
N SER A 33 -34.30 9.55 10.83
CA SER A 33 -32.92 9.27 11.21
C SER A 33 -32.01 9.71 10.06
N ILE A 34 -31.05 10.58 10.36
CA ILE A 34 -30.03 11.03 9.39
C ILE A 34 -28.75 10.27 9.71
N VAL A 35 -28.37 9.34 8.83
CA VAL A 35 -27.16 8.51 8.97
C VAL A 35 -25.93 9.28 8.48
N TYR A 36 -26.08 10.03 7.39
CA TYR A 36 -25.03 10.87 6.82
C TYR A 36 -25.62 12.18 6.27
N PRO A 37 -24.92 13.32 6.36
CA PRO A 37 -23.63 13.51 7.04
C PRO A 37 -23.74 13.41 8.56
N PRO A 38 -22.63 13.15 9.29
CA PRO A 38 -22.61 13.27 10.74
C PRO A 38 -22.78 14.73 11.18
N GLU A 39 -23.25 14.95 12.40
CA GLU A 39 -23.35 16.31 12.97
C GLU A 39 -21.97 16.97 13.02
N GLY A 40 -21.87 18.19 12.51
CA GLY A 40 -20.63 18.96 12.51
C GLY A 40 -19.59 18.49 11.50
N LEU A 41 -19.98 17.70 10.47
CA LEU A 41 -19.07 17.37 9.36
C LEU A 41 -18.43 18.64 8.81
N SER A 42 -17.10 18.69 8.75
CA SER A 42 -16.34 19.76 8.12
C SER A 42 -15.76 19.26 6.80
N MET A 43 -16.18 19.87 5.70
CA MET A 43 -15.83 19.43 4.35
C MET A 43 -15.17 20.54 3.52
N GLY A 44 -14.53 20.14 2.43
CA GLY A 44 -13.96 21.06 1.45
C GLY A 44 -15.03 21.87 0.70
N MET A 45 -14.58 22.70 -0.24
CA MET A 45 -15.48 23.47 -1.09
C MET A 45 -16.27 22.51 -2.00
N ALA A 46 -17.60 22.53 -1.89
CA ALA A 46 -18.50 21.78 -2.74
C ALA A 46 -19.79 22.58 -3.00
N SER A 47 -20.45 22.29 -4.11
CA SER A 47 -21.74 22.91 -4.47
C SER A 47 -22.95 22.12 -3.99
N GLY A 48 -22.75 20.89 -3.51
CA GLY A 48 -23.79 20.01 -2.95
C GLY A 48 -23.16 18.95 -2.06
N GLU A 49 -23.97 18.29 -1.24
CA GLU A 49 -23.53 17.23 -0.35
C GLU A 49 -24.60 16.14 -0.27
N VAL A 50 -24.17 14.88 -0.08
CA VAL A 50 -25.12 13.77 0.05
C VAL A 50 -25.69 13.75 1.47
N ILE A 51 -27.01 13.62 1.56
CA ILE A 51 -27.71 13.35 2.81
C ILE A 51 -28.56 12.09 2.65
N PHE A 52 -28.38 11.14 3.55
CA PHE A 52 -29.14 9.89 3.54
C PHE A 52 -29.46 9.39 4.95
N GLY A 53 -30.50 8.57 5.02
CA GLY A 53 -31.01 8.07 6.27
C GLY A 53 -32.32 7.32 6.09
N SER A 54 -33.17 7.29 7.12
CA SER A 54 -34.45 6.59 7.06
C SER A 54 -35.59 7.31 7.75
N VAL A 55 -36.81 7.02 7.29
CA VAL A 55 -38.07 7.47 7.89
C VAL A 55 -38.99 6.31 8.22
N SER A 56 -39.81 6.44 9.27
CA SER A 56 -40.77 5.38 9.65
C SER A 56 -41.97 5.25 8.71
N HIS A 57 -42.37 6.32 8.02
CA HIS A 57 -43.56 6.36 7.15
C HIS A 57 -43.18 6.70 5.71
N PRO A 58 -42.65 5.76 4.90
CA PRO A 58 -42.11 6.05 3.56
C PRO A 58 -43.11 6.59 2.53
N LYS A 59 -44.42 6.46 2.80
CA LYS A 59 -45.48 6.99 1.94
C LYS A 59 -45.90 8.42 2.30
N ALA A 60 -45.51 8.90 3.48
CA ALA A 60 -45.81 10.26 3.91
C ALA A 60 -44.93 11.28 3.16
N PRO A 61 -45.40 12.52 2.96
CA PRO A 61 -44.57 13.58 2.40
C PRO A 61 -43.30 13.80 3.25
N PHE A 62 -42.14 13.73 2.60
CA PHE A 62 -40.84 13.98 3.21
C PHE A 62 -40.11 15.07 2.43
N ARG A 63 -39.56 16.05 3.15
CA ARG A 63 -38.86 17.20 2.55
C ARG A 63 -37.48 17.38 3.19
N ILE A 64 -36.52 17.82 2.37
CA ILE A 64 -35.21 18.31 2.82
C ILE A 64 -35.06 19.74 2.29
N ASN A 65 -34.88 20.71 3.19
CA ASN A 65 -34.82 22.14 2.86
C ASN A 65 -36.01 22.58 2.00
N GLY A 66 -37.21 22.13 2.35
CA GLY A 66 -38.46 22.41 1.63
C GLY A 66 -38.64 21.65 0.31
N LYS A 67 -37.61 20.96 -0.21
CA LYS A 67 -37.71 20.15 -1.44
C LYS A 67 -38.18 18.75 -1.13
N SER A 68 -39.17 18.26 -1.88
CA SER A 68 -39.69 16.90 -1.75
C SER A 68 -38.61 15.86 -2.08
N VAL A 69 -38.41 14.90 -1.18
CA VAL A 69 -37.53 13.75 -1.35
C VAL A 69 -38.38 12.50 -1.14
N LYS A 70 -38.36 11.58 -2.10
CA LYS A 70 -39.17 10.36 -2.04
C LYS A 70 -38.41 9.26 -1.28
N PRO A 71 -38.85 8.85 -0.08
CA PRO A 71 -38.25 7.70 0.58
C PRO A 71 -38.54 6.43 -0.22
N HIS A 72 -37.60 5.49 -0.19
CA HIS A 72 -37.77 4.17 -0.78
C HIS A 72 -38.78 3.35 0.03
N ARG A 73 -39.30 2.27 -0.57
CA ARG A 73 -40.36 1.44 0.02
C ARG A 73 -40.08 0.98 1.45
N GLN A 74 -38.81 0.76 1.79
CA GLN A 74 -38.41 0.31 3.13
C GLN A 74 -38.23 1.45 4.13
N GLY A 75 -38.22 2.72 3.71
CA GLY A 75 -37.99 3.88 4.59
C GLY A 75 -36.67 4.60 4.33
N GLY A 76 -35.70 3.98 3.66
CA GLY A 76 -34.42 4.64 3.35
C GLY A 76 -34.60 5.79 2.35
N PHE A 77 -33.90 6.90 2.54
CA PHE A 77 -33.86 8.02 1.60
C PHE A 77 -32.41 8.41 1.31
N ILE A 78 -32.20 9.04 0.16
CA ILE A 78 -30.95 9.70 -0.21
C ILE A 78 -31.28 10.92 -1.06
N ALA A 79 -30.53 12.00 -0.87
CA ALA A 79 -30.61 13.21 -1.69
C ALA A 79 -29.23 13.85 -1.82
N PHE A 80 -29.06 14.68 -2.85
CA PHE A 80 -27.88 15.51 -3.06
C PHE A 80 -28.29 16.98 -3.25
N PRO A 81 -28.81 17.64 -2.19
CA PRO A 81 -29.20 19.05 -2.28
C PRO A 81 -27.97 19.97 -2.44
N PRO A 82 -28.15 21.17 -3.03
CA PRO A 82 -27.11 22.17 -3.03
C PRO A 82 -26.84 22.69 -1.61
N ILE A 83 -25.57 23.04 -1.35
CA ILE A 83 -25.10 23.59 -0.08
C ILE A 83 -24.41 24.95 -0.31
N SER A 84 -24.25 25.74 0.74
CA SER A 84 -23.51 27.01 0.71
C SER A 84 -22.31 27.00 1.64
N PRO A 85 -21.23 27.75 1.34
CA PRO A 85 -20.12 27.99 2.25
C PRO A 85 -20.55 28.44 3.66
N GLY A 86 -19.73 28.09 4.65
CA GLY A 86 -19.97 28.37 6.06
C GLY A 86 -20.79 27.27 6.73
N THR A 87 -21.44 27.63 7.84
CA THR A 87 -22.36 26.74 8.55
C THR A 87 -23.62 26.55 7.73
N PHE A 88 -23.91 25.31 7.34
CA PHE A 88 -25.10 24.94 6.57
C PHE A 88 -25.92 23.91 7.34
N THR A 89 -27.24 24.08 7.37
CA THR A 89 -28.16 23.19 8.07
C THR A 89 -29.15 22.55 7.11
N PHE A 90 -29.20 21.23 7.10
CA PHE A 90 -30.29 20.47 6.49
C PHE A 90 -31.48 20.47 7.43
N HIS A 91 -32.66 20.83 6.91
CA HIS A 91 -33.94 20.76 7.60
C HIS A 91 -34.75 19.62 6.98
N CYS A 92 -34.90 18.51 7.70
CA CYS A 92 -35.66 17.34 7.27
C CYS A 92 -37.03 17.32 7.94
N GLU A 93 -38.10 17.20 7.15
CA GLU A 93 -39.49 17.25 7.63
C GLU A 93 -40.28 16.06 7.10
N LEU A 94 -41.04 15.39 7.98
CA LEU A 94 -41.93 14.28 7.66
C LEU A 94 -43.35 14.63 8.12
N ASP A 95 -44.26 14.81 7.17
CA ASP A 95 -45.63 15.21 7.45
C ASP A 95 -46.54 14.00 7.70
N LEU A 96 -47.08 13.89 8.90
CA LEU A 96 -48.05 12.84 9.25
C LEU A 96 -49.42 13.44 9.54
N PRO A 97 -50.51 12.63 9.50
CA PRO A 97 -51.84 13.10 9.85
C PRO A 97 -51.96 13.74 11.24
N GLY A 98 -51.07 13.40 12.18
CA GLY A 98 -51.02 13.95 13.54
C GLY A 98 -50.00 15.08 13.75
N GLY A 99 -49.32 15.57 12.70
CA GLY A 99 -48.34 16.64 12.77
C GLY A 99 -47.04 16.35 12.00
N THR A 100 -46.18 17.36 11.87
CA THR A 100 -44.88 17.25 11.19
C THR A 100 -43.79 16.91 12.19
N THR A 101 -43.03 15.85 11.91
CA THR A 101 -41.76 15.55 12.60
C THR A 101 -40.63 16.26 11.88
N ALA A 102 -39.77 16.99 12.59
CA ALA A 102 -38.63 17.69 12.00
C ALA A 102 -37.32 17.33 12.70
N VAL A 103 -36.26 17.15 11.92
CA VAL A 103 -34.88 16.90 12.39
C VAL A 103 -33.92 17.76 11.57
N THR A 104 -32.92 18.35 12.23
CA THR A 104 -31.88 19.11 11.56
C THR A 104 -30.54 18.38 11.57
N ARG A 105 -29.68 18.70 10.59
CA ARG A 105 -28.29 18.28 10.55
C ARG A 105 -27.41 19.45 10.13
N THR A 106 -26.43 19.83 10.93
CA THR A 106 -25.54 20.95 10.61
C THR A 106 -24.16 20.46 10.17
N ILE A 107 -23.62 21.09 9.13
CA ILE A 107 -22.28 20.85 8.57
C ILE A 107 -21.55 22.18 8.37
N TYR A 108 -20.24 22.12 8.14
CA TYR A 108 -19.40 23.25 7.78
C TYR A 108 -18.75 23.05 6.42
N VAL A 109 -19.00 23.97 5.49
CA VAL A 109 -18.49 23.92 4.11
C VAL A 109 -17.43 25.01 3.93
N ALA A 110 -16.24 24.63 3.48
CA ALA A 110 -15.16 25.60 3.24
C ALA A 110 -15.57 26.67 2.21
N ALA A 111 -15.17 27.92 2.48
CA ALA A 111 -15.41 29.04 1.56
C ALA A 111 -14.49 29.00 0.34
N PRO A 112 -14.94 29.51 -0.82
CA PRO A 112 -14.07 29.68 -1.97
C PRO A 112 -12.87 30.56 -1.60
N LEU A 113 -11.74 30.34 -2.29
CA LEU A 113 -10.56 31.17 -2.13
C LEU A 113 -10.92 32.64 -2.44
N VAL A 114 -10.96 33.46 -1.39
CA VAL A 114 -11.15 34.90 -1.53
C VAL A 114 -9.89 35.50 -2.17
N LEU A 115 -10.04 36.24 -3.27
CA LEU A 115 -8.96 37.04 -3.84
C LEU A 115 -8.48 38.04 -2.79
N SER A 116 -7.17 38.11 -2.55
CA SER A 116 -6.65 39.09 -1.60
C SER A 116 -6.80 40.50 -2.21
N PRO A 117 -7.49 41.44 -1.54
CA PRO A 117 -7.57 42.80 -2.01
C PRO A 117 -6.16 43.43 -2.01
N PRO A 118 -5.88 44.39 -2.91
CA PRO A 118 -4.58 45.05 -2.97
C PRO A 118 -4.28 45.90 -1.72
N VAL A 119 -5.33 46.35 -1.02
CA VAL A 119 -5.26 47.24 0.16
C VAL A 119 -6.23 46.74 1.25
N PRO A 120 -5.85 46.75 2.55
CA PRO A 120 -4.49 47.00 3.02
C PRO A 120 -3.54 45.85 2.71
N VAL A 121 -2.26 46.16 2.52
CA VAL A 121 -1.23 45.13 2.30
C VAL A 121 -1.21 44.15 3.47
N ARG A 122 -1.43 42.87 3.17
CA ARG A 122 -1.39 41.78 4.15
C ARG A 122 -0.81 40.50 3.56
N ILE A 123 -0.27 39.67 4.43
CA ILE A 123 0.11 38.29 4.13
C ILE A 123 -0.85 37.38 4.92
N ASP A 124 -1.42 36.40 4.24
CA ASP A 124 -2.31 35.41 4.84
C ASP A 124 -1.52 34.55 5.84
N PRO A 125 -1.92 34.49 7.12
CA PRO A 125 -1.18 33.74 8.14
C PRO A 125 -1.21 32.23 7.90
N GLU A 126 -2.21 31.70 7.21
CA GLU A 126 -2.38 30.26 7.02
C GLU A 126 -1.78 29.75 5.71
N ALA A 127 -1.61 30.61 4.72
CA ALA A 127 -1.13 30.24 3.39
C ALA A 127 0.34 30.63 3.16
N ARG A 128 1.25 30.03 3.95
CA ARG A 128 2.71 30.25 3.89
C ARG A 128 3.47 28.93 3.86
N GLN A 129 4.39 28.77 2.92
CA GLN A 129 5.19 27.58 2.67
C GLN A 129 6.69 27.89 2.77
N PRO A 130 7.51 27.03 3.40
CA PRO A 130 7.14 25.69 3.84
C PRO A 130 6.27 25.67 5.10
N ALA A 131 5.27 24.80 5.12
CA ALA A 131 4.35 24.63 6.24
C ALA A 131 4.89 23.69 7.34
N SER A 132 5.97 22.96 7.04
CA SER A 132 6.65 22.02 7.94
C SER A 132 8.15 22.13 7.74
N ASP A 133 8.92 21.67 8.72
CA ASP A 133 10.38 21.76 8.66
C ASP A 133 10.95 21.01 7.44
N LEU A 134 11.97 21.61 6.84
CA LEU A 134 12.71 21.09 5.71
C LEU A 134 14.14 20.82 6.09
N GLU A 135 14.65 19.67 5.65
CA GLU A 135 16.06 19.37 5.65
C GLU A 135 16.53 19.15 4.21
N LEU A 136 17.45 20.01 3.77
CA LEU A 136 17.98 20.04 2.42
C LEU A 136 19.51 19.84 2.42
N ARG A 137 20.04 19.54 1.23
CA ARG A 137 21.47 19.47 0.94
C ARG A 137 21.92 20.59 0.02
N PRO A 138 23.20 20.94 0.01
CA PRO A 138 23.78 21.73 -1.09
C PRO A 138 23.34 21.19 -2.46
N GLY A 139 22.91 22.08 -3.35
CA GLY A 139 22.36 21.78 -4.67
C GLY A 139 20.84 21.66 -4.73
N ASP A 140 20.16 21.38 -3.61
CA ASP A 140 18.69 21.31 -3.57
C ASP A 140 18.05 22.68 -3.80
N TRP A 141 16.82 22.64 -4.32
CA TRP A 141 15.96 23.82 -4.44
C TRP A 141 15.04 23.94 -3.24
N LEU A 142 15.18 25.04 -2.48
CA LEU A 142 14.15 25.52 -1.59
C LEU A 142 13.10 26.26 -2.43
N THR A 143 11.86 25.77 -2.42
CA THR A 143 10.71 26.51 -2.96
C THR A 143 9.92 27.10 -1.81
N VAL A 144 9.64 28.41 -1.86
CA VAL A 144 8.81 29.11 -0.89
C VAL A 144 7.57 29.69 -1.56
N GLN A 145 6.48 29.79 -0.82
CA GLN A 145 5.24 30.38 -1.32
C GLN A 145 4.53 31.14 -0.20
N MET A 146 3.89 32.25 -0.53
CA MET A 146 2.92 32.90 0.35
C MET A 146 1.70 33.37 -0.44
N LYS A 147 0.55 33.47 0.24
CA LYS A 147 -0.59 34.26 -0.24
C LYS A 147 -0.60 35.62 0.46
N GLY A 148 -0.79 36.69 -0.29
CA GLY A 148 -0.90 38.05 0.24
C GLY A 148 -1.70 38.95 -0.70
N SER A 149 -1.74 40.25 -0.41
CA SER A 149 -2.37 41.26 -1.27
C SER A 149 -1.81 41.25 -2.70
N THR A 150 -2.66 41.51 -3.69
CA THR A 150 -2.33 41.42 -5.12
C THR A 150 -1.52 42.63 -5.61
N GLY A 151 -0.75 42.47 -6.70
CA GLY A 151 -0.04 43.57 -7.37
C GLY A 151 1.15 44.16 -6.60
N GLY A 152 1.61 43.51 -5.53
CA GLY A 152 2.76 43.91 -4.73
C GLY A 152 4.08 43.34 -5.22
N LYS A 153 5.18 43.83 -4.65
CA LYS A 153 6.52 43.26 -4.80
C LYS A 153 6.83 42.41 -3.57
N ALA A 154 7.09 41.12 -3.81
CA ALA A 154 7.35 40.16 -2.76
C ALA A 154 8.82 39.72 -2.76
N GLU A 155 9.37 39.56 -1.56
CA GLU A 155 10.70 38.99 -1.33
C GLU A 155 10.67 38.05 -0.14
N PHE A 156 11.64 37.14 -0.04
CA PHE A 156 11.87 36.32 1.15
C PHE A 156 13.33 36.37 1.58
N SER A 157 13.59 36.04 2.84
CA SER A 157 14.93 35.89 3.40
C SER A 157 15.03 34.62 4.20
N ILE A 158 16.24 34.13 4.38
CA ILE A 158 16.57 32.94 5.19
C ILE A 158 17.48 33.43 6.31
N ALA A 159 17.18 33.07 7.56
CA ALA A 159 17.99 33.46 8.71
C ALA A 159 19.45 33.04 8.51
N GLY A 160 20.38 33.98 8.70
CA GLY A 160 21.82 33.79 8.42
C GLY A 160 22.26 34.29 7.04
N GLN A 161 21.35 34.50 6.08
CA GLN A 161 21.65 35.16 4.82
C GLN A 161 21.48 36.69 4.94
N LYS A 162 22.42 37.42 4.34
CA LYS A 162 22.38 38.90 4.33
C LYS A 162 21.47 39.48 3.23
N ARG A 163 21.06 38.66 2.26
CA ARG A 163 20.30 39.09 1.07
C ARG A 163 18.85 38.59 1.16
N ARG A 164 17.91 39.41 0.67
CA ARG A 164 16.55 38.95 0.33
C ARG A 164 16.53 38.47 -1.12
N PHE A 165 15.63 37.55 -1.41
CA PHE A 165 15.44 36.92 -2.72
C PHE A 165 14.08 37.31 -3.28
N PRO A 166 13.99 37.66 -4.57
CA PRO A 166 12.74 38.07 -5.18
C PRO A 166 11.75 36.90 -5.28
N MET A 167 10.46 37.24 -5.21
CA MET A 167 9.36 36.33 -5.46
C MET A 167 8.50 36.87 -6.62
N SER A 168 7.84 35.99 -7.34
CA SER A 168 6.94 36.33 -8.45
C SER A 168 5.52 35.87 -8.16
N GLU A 169 4.54 36.69 -8.53
CA GLU A 169 3.13 36.32 -8.45
C GLU A 169 2.84 35.26 -9.53
N SER A 170 2.48 34.03 -9.14
CA SER A 170 2.33 32.90 -10.07
C SER A 170 1.23 33.11 -11.09
N THR A 171 0.21 33.89 -10.74
CA THR A 171 -0.87 34.32 -11.62
C THR A 171 -1.31 35.70 -11.15
N ALA A 172 -1.19 36.70 -12.03
CA ALA A 172 -1.52 38.08 -11.72
C ALA A 172 -2.95 38.18 -11.15
N GLY A 173 -3.08 38.80 -9.98
CA GLY A 173 -4.37 39.01 -9.33
C GLY A 173 -4.83 37.89 -8.39
N LEU A 174 -4.09 36.79 -8.25
CA LEU A 174 -4.40 35.76 -7.24
C LEU A 174 -3.71 35.99 -5.89
N GLY A 175 -2.68 36.84 -5.85
CA GLY A 175 -1.90 37.16 -4.66
C GLY A 175 -1.04 36.00 -4.17
N ILE A 176 -0.75 35.02 -5.04
CA ILE A 176 0.10 33.86 -4.73
C ILE A 176 1.50 34.18 -5.23
N TYR A 177 2.43 34.42 -4.31
CA TYR A 177 3.82 34.71 -4.62
C TYR A 177 4.68 33.48 -4.38
N GLN A 178 5.57 33.17 -5.31
CA GLN A 178 6.51 32.05 -5.24
C GLN A 178 7.94 32.53 -5.42
N GLY A 179 8.85 31.94 -4.66
CA GLY A 179 10.28 32.20 -4.74
C GLY A 179 11.07 30.91 -4.69
N VAL A 180 12.30 30.94 -5.20
CA VAL A 180 13.21 29.80 -5.18
C VAL A 180 14.59 30.23 -4.70
N TYR A 181 15.26 29.34 -4.00
CA TYR A 181 16.65 29.47 -3.61
C TYR A 181 17.34 28.13 -3.80
N GLN A 182 18.47 28.11 -4.51
CA GLN A 182 19.31 26.93 -4.58
C GLN A 182 20.28 26.94 -3.40
N VAL A 183 20.21 25.90 -2.58
CA VAL A 183 21.08 25.72 -1.42
C VAL A 183 22.53 25.59 -1.89
N ARG A 184 23.42 26.34 -1.27
CA ARG A 184 24.85 26.39 -1.61
C ARG A 184 25.66 25.53 -0.67
N LEU A 185 26.91 25.27 -1.03
CA LEU A 185 27.82 24.46 -0.22
C LEU A 185 28.16 25.14 1.11
N GLU A 186 28.28 26.47 1.10
CA GLU A 186 28.56 27.29 2.28
C GLU A 186 27.35 27.52 3.19
N ASP A 187 26.15 27.09 2.79
CA ASP A 187 24.95 27.26 3.62
C ASP A 187 24.96 26.26 4.79
N ALA A 188 24.94 26.80 6.00
CA ALA A 188 24.90 26.03 7.25
C ALA A 188 23.70 26.44 8.11
N PHE A 189 22.50 26.46 7.51
CA PHE A 189 21.28 26.79 8.25
C PHE A 189 20.95 25.68 9.24
N ASP A 190 20.80 26.01 10.51
CA ASP A 190 20.26 25.12 11.53
C ASP A 190 18.98 25.74 12.08
N GLN A 191 17.84 25.12 11.80
CA GLN A 191 16.51 25.62 12.17
C GLN A 191 16.25 27.07 11.72
N GLY A 192 16.83 27.45 10.57
CA GLY A 192 16.76 28.78 10.00
C GLY A 192 15.34 29.20 9.64
N GLU A 193 14.96 30.40 10.06
CA GLU A 193 13.64 30.97 9.76
C GLU A 193 13.58 31.53 8.34
N ILE A 194 12.44 31.33 7.68
CA ILE A 194 12.14 31.94 6.40
C ILE A 194 11.15 33.07 6.64
N GLU A 195 11.52 34.30 6.24
CA GLU A 195 10.70 35.49 6.42
C GLU A 195 10.35 36.12 5.06
N PHE A 196 9.05 36.28 4.84
CA PHE A 196 8.45 36.97 3.71
C PHE A 196 8.25 38.45 3.99
N GLU A 197 8.39 39.25 2.94
CA GLU A 197 8.06 40.66 2.91
C GLU A 197 7.25 40.93 1.64
N LEU A 198 6.12 41.62 1.79
CA LEU A 198 5.27 42.06 0.70
C LEU A 198 5.12 43.58 0.77
N LYS A 199 5.58 44.28 -0.27
CA LYS A 199 5.40 45.72 -0.44
C LYS A 199 4.26 45.97 -1.44
N GLY A 200 3.22 46.65 -0.99
CA GLY A 200 2.08 47.02 -1.83
C GLY A 200 1.85 48.53 -1.84
N ALA A 201 0.64 48.95 -2.24
CA ALA A 201 0.33 50.36 -2.49
C ALA A 201 0.27 51.22 -1.20
N ASP A 202 -0.17 50.66 -0.08
CA ASP A 202 -0.41 51.38 1.18
C ASP A 202 0.53 50.97 2.32
N GLY A 203 1.53 50.10 2.07
CA GLY A 203 2.47 49.70 3.11
C GLY A 203 3.29 48.44 2.81
N THR A 204 3.86 47.88 3.88
CA THR A 204 4.64 46.64 3.87
C THR A 204 4.08 45.68 4.91
N ALA A 205 3.90 44.41 4.52
CA ALA A 205 3.57 43.33 5.44
C ALA A 205 4.72 42.32 5.51
N THR A 206 4.98 41.77 6.70
CA THR A 206 5.97 40.71 6.88
C THR A 206 5.34 39.50 7.56
N ALA A 207 5.92 38.33 7.31
CA ALA A 207 5.40 37.07 7.82
C ALA A 207 6.48 35.99 7.82
N LYS A 208 6.44 35.08 8.78
CA LYS A 208 7.33 33.91 8.80
C LYS A 208 6.64 32.68 8.22
N ALA A 209 7.41 31.82 7.55
CA ALA A 209 6.98 30.46 7.25
C ALA A 209 6.76 29.68 8.56
N LYS A 210 5.91 28.65 8.50
CA LYS A 210 5.67 27.78 9.66
C LYS A 210 6.82 26.79 9.86
N GLY A 211 7.36 26.28 8.75
CA GLY A 211 8.51 25.38 8.73
C GLY A 211 9.84 26.10 8.82
N ARG A 212 10.82 25.42 9.41
CA ARG A 212 12.21 25.85 9.53
C ARG A 212 13.11 25.10 8.55
N LEU A 213 14.18 25.75 8.11
CA LEU A 213 15.15 25.17 7.18
C LEU A 213 16.39 24.68 7.92
N THR A 214 16.75 23.42 7.71
CA THR A 214 18.05 22.87 8.09
C THR A 214 18.81 22.47 6.83
N VAL A 215 20.08 22.82 6.72
CA VAL A 215 20.98 22.34 5.66
C VAL A 215 22.00 21.41 6.30
N ARG A 216 22.08 20.17 5.81
CA ARG A 216 23.08 19.20 6.26
C ARG A 216 23.90 18.69 5.08
N ASP A 217 25.21 18.72 5.25
CA ASP A 217 26.16 18.13 4.29
C ASP A 217 26.70 16.76 4.76
N VAL A 218 26.33 16.31 5.97
CA VAL A 218 26.79 15.02 6.50
C VAL A 218 25.92 13.88 5.94
N PRO A 219 26.51 12.82 5.35
CA PRO A 219 25.75 11.67 4.90
C PRO A 219 25.15 10.93 6.10
N LEU A 220 23.83 10.80 6.09
CA LEU A 220 23.08 10.05 7.08
C LEU A 220 22.53 8.79 6.45
N VAL A 221 22.65 7.65 7.14
CA VAL A 221 22.16 6.36 6.66
C VAL A 221 20.99 5.95 7.53
N ALA A 222 19.95 5.42 6.90
CA ALA A 222 18.78 4.90 7.57
C ALA A 222 18.54 3.43 7.20
N VAL A 223 17.92 2.69 8.11
CA VAL A 223 17.50 1.30 7.89
C VAL A 223 16.01 1.17 8.17
N VAL A 224 15.31 0.39 7.33
CA VAL A 224 13.88 0.09 7.48
C VAL A 224 13.66 -0.79 8.71
N ARG A 225 12.70 -0.42 9.56
CA ARG A 225 12.31 -1.18 10.76
C ARG A 225 11.53 -2.44 10.40
N SER A 226 11.43 -3.38 11.35
CA SER A 226 10.73 -4.65 11.15
C SER A 226 9.20 -4.59 11.28
N SER A 227 8.60 -3.41 11.37
CA SER A 227 7.21 -3.23 11.78
C SER A 227 6.33 -2.60 10.70
N GLY A 228 5.83 -3.42 9.76
CA GLY A 228 4.67 -3.08 8.92
C GLY A 228 4.95 -2.88 7.43
N ALA A 229 3.90 -2.56 6.66
CA ALA A 229 4.04 -2.24 5.24
C ALA A 229 4.67 -0.86 5.08
N VAL A 230 5.98 -0.87 4.87
CA VAL A 230 6.75 0.31 4.54
C VAL A 230 6.62 0.57 3.05
N SER A 231 6.42 1.82 2.68
CA SER A 231 6.27 2.22 1.29
C SER A 231 7.20 3.37 0.93
N LEU A 232 7.80 3.24 -0.24
CA LEU A 232 8.50 4.32 -0.93
C LEU A 232 7.49 5.07 -1.80
N LYS A 233 7.60 6.39 -1.85
CA LYS A 233 6.73 7.27 -2.64
C LYS A 233 7.59 8.18 -3.53
N THR A 234 7.05 8.63 -4.65
CA THR A 234 7.74 9.60 -5.53
C THR A 234 7.87 10.98 -4.87
N PHE A 235 6.86 11.36 -4.06
CA PHE A 235 6.79 12.60 -3.30
C PHE A 235 5.93 12.37 -2.04
N PRO A 236 6.06 13.17 -0.96
CA PRO A 236 5.15 13.09 0.18
C PRO A 236 3.68 13.16 -0.24
N GLY A 237 2.90 12.14 0.10
CA GLY A 237 1.48 12.03 -0.27
C GLY A 237 1.19 11.55 -1.70
N SER A 238 2.21 11.18 -2.49
CA SER A 238 2.01 10.63 -3.84
C SER A 238 1.73 9.12 -3.85
N GLY A 239 1.58 8.57 -5.06
CA GLY A 239 1.60 7.12 -5.30
C GLY A 239 2.90 6.45 -4.88
N TYR A 240 2.85 5.12 -4.77
CA TYR A 240 3.95 4.28 -4.31
C TYR A 240 4.92 3.94 -5.44
N LEU A 241 6.21 3.92 -5.10
CA LEU A 241 7.31 3.49 -5.94
C LEU A 241 7.76 2.06 -5.62
N GLY A 242 7.61 1.62 -4.36
CA GLY A 242 7.99 0.28 -3.93
C GLY A 242 7.74 0.00 -2.45
N PHE A 243 8.00 -1.23 -2.03
CA PHE A 243 7.75 -1.72 -0.66
C PHE A 243 9.01 -2.38 -0.09
N PRO A 244 9.95 -1.60 0.45
CA PRO A 244 11.24 -2.14 0.88
C PRO A 244 11.05 -3.01 2.13
N PRO A 245 11.57 -4.25 2.15
CA PRO A 245 11.49 -5.10 3.33
C PRO A 245 12.36 -4.57 4.48
N ALA A 246 12.05 -5.03 5.69
CA ALA A 246 12.79 -4.71 6.91
C ALA A 246 14.29 -4.98 6.76
N GLY A 247 15.14 -4.09 7.24
CA GLY A 247 16.60 -4.20 7.10
C GLY A 247 17.15 -3.58 5.81
N THR A 248 16.31 -3.12 4.88
CA THR A 248 16.75 -2.33 3.72
C THR A 248 17.38 -1.01 4.18
N ARG A 249 18.53 -0.65 3.62
CA ARG A 249 19.29 0.55 3.95
C ARG A 249 19.22 1.61 2.86
N PHE A 250 19.25 2.86 3.28
CA PHE A 250 19.17 4.02 2.41
C PHE A 250 20.18 5.09 2.82
N LEU A 251 20.76 5.77 1.83
CA LEU A 251 21.35 7.08 2.05
C LEU A 251 20.20 8.10 2.13
N VAL A 252 20.09 8.80 3.26
CA VAL A 252 19.13 9.89 3.44
C VAL A 252 19.63 11.09 2.66
N SER A 253 18.76 11.77 1.92
CA SER A 253 19.09 12.96 1.13
C SER A 253 18.32 14.21 1.53
N GLY A 254 17.34 14.12 2.44
CA GLY A 254 16.59 15.26 2.95
C GLY A 254 15.39 14.85 3.79
N ARG A 255 14.63 15.82 4.31
CA ARG A 255 13.38 15.58 5.05
C ARG A 255 12.36 16.70 4.80
N GLN A 256 11.09 16.36 4.94
CA GLN A 256 9.96 17.29 4.88
C GLN A 256 8.90 16.82 5.88
N GLY A 257 8.77 17.54 6.99
CA GLY A 257 7.89 17.15 8.08
C GLY A 257 8.17 15.72 8.56
N ALA A 258 7.16 14.85 8.51
CA ALA A 258 7.28 13.45 8.93
C ALA A 258 7.87 12.51 7.87
N GLU A 259 8.19 12.98 6.66
CA GLU A 259 8.73 12.15 5.58
C GLU A 259 10.22 12.41 5.37
N THR A 260 10.97 11.34 5.15
CA THR A 260 12.40 11.36 4.86
C THR A 260 12.62 11.05 3.38
N ARG A 261 13.42 11.89 2.71
CA ARG A 261 13.87 11.65 1.34
C ARG A 261 15.08 10.71 1.38
N VAL A 262 14.99 9.61 0.66
CA VAL A 262 16.02 8.57 0.56
C VAL A 262 16.47 8.41 -0.88
N GLN A 263 17.76 8.18 -1.08
CA GLN A 263 18.36 8.00 -2.38
C GLN A 263 18.35 6.52 -2.78
N LEU A 264 17.81 6.23 -3.96
CA LEU A 264 17.84 4.90 -4.57
C LEU A 264 19.05 4.78 -5.50
N SER A 265 19.24 5.75 -6.40
CA SER A 265 20.42 5.87 -7.26
C SER A 265 20.88 7.35 -7.30
N PRO A 266 22.00 7.70 -7.96
CA PRO A 266 22.41 9.09 -8.13
C PRO A 266 21.27 10.02 -8.61
N ASP A 267 20.43 9.53 -9.53
CA ASP A 267 19.38 10.32 -10.19
C ASP A 267 17.96 10.01 -9.69
N LEU A 268 17.80 9.00 -8.82
CA LEU A 268 16.50 8.57 -8.31
C LEU A 268 16.43 8.66 -6.79
N SER A 269 15.49 9.46 -6.30
CA SER A 269 15.12 9.54 -4.89
C SER A 269 13.67 9.12 -4.68
N ALA A 270 13.38 8.72 -3.45
CA ALA A 270 12.04 8.37 -2.99
C ALA A 270 11.81 8.96 -1.60
N TRP A 271 10.57 8.89 -1.12
CA TRP A 271 10.16 9.34 0.19
C TRP A 271 9.61 8.18 1.00
N ILE A 272 9.97 8.17 2.28
CA ILE A 272 9.58 7.14 3.25
C ILE A 272 9.13 7.84 4.54
N ASP A 273 8.12 7.29 5.20
CA ASP A 273 7.70 7.76 6.51
C ASP A 273 8.87 7.63 7.51
N THR A 274 9.20 8.71 8.21
CA THR A 274 10.35 8.75 9.12
C THR A 274 10.17 7.77 10.28
N SER A 275 8.94 7.47 10.69
CA SER A 275 8.66 6.48 11.74
C SER A 275 8.96 5.04 11.30
N ALA A 276 9.01 4.77 9.98
CA ALA A 276 9.32 3.46 9.42
C ALA A 276 10.82 3.15 9.37
N ILE A 277 11.69 4.11 9.70
CA ILE A 277 13.14 3.97 9.63
C ILE A 277 13.83 4.26 10.96
N THR A 278 15.05 3.76 11.08
CA THR A 278 15.99 4.11 12.16
C THR A 278 17.24 4.69 11.53
N PHE A 279 17.65 5.88 11.98
CA PHE A 279 18.91 6.47 11.57
C PHE A 279 20.08 5.75 12.25
N LEU A 280 21.11 5.42 11.48
CA LEU A 280 22.34 4.83 11.98
C LEU A 280 23.29 5.93 12.49
N PRO A 281 24.29 5.60 13.33
CA PRO A 281 25.28 6.56 13.82
C PRO A 281 25.98 7.31 12.69
N LEU A 282 26.35 8.57 12.94
CA LEU A 282 27.16 9.35 12.01
C LEU A 282 28.47 8.61 11.67
N GLY A 283 28.87 8.65 10.39
CA GLY A 283 30.00 7.88 9.87
C GLY A 283 29.64 6.48 9.38
N SER A 284 28.38 6.04 9.53
CA SER A 284 27.90 4.82 8.88
C SER A 284 28.05 4.91 7.37
N LEU A 285 28.60 3.86 6.75
CA LEU A 285 28.82 3.84 5.31
C LEU A 285 27.49 3.86 4.54
N PRO A 286 27.36 4.64 3.45
CA PRO A 286 26.21 4.55 2.56
C PRO A 286 26.00 3.12 2.05
N PRO A 287 24.75 2.70 1.80
CA PRO A 287 24.49 1.36 1.30
C PRO A 287 25.16 1.16 -0.06
N ARG A 288 25.95 0.10 -0.18
CA ARG A 288 26.57 -0.30 -1.44
C ARG A 288 26.68 -1.82 -1.47
N ALA A 289 25.95 -2.45 -2.38
CA ALA A 289 25.99 -3.89 -2.55
C ALA A 289 26.91 -4.28 -3.72
N VAL A 290 27.59 -5.40 -3.56
CA VAL A 290 28.19 -6.16 -4.64
C VAL A 290 27.30 -7.36 -4.92
N LEU A 291 26.80 -7.49 -6.15
CA LEU A 291 26.01 -8.65 -6.57
C LEU A 291 26.94 -9.86 -6.71
N GLY A 292 26.75 -10.84 -5.83
CA GLY A 292 27.51 -12.07 -5.77
C GLY A 292 26.81 -13.23 -6.49
N THR A 293 27.01 -14.44 -5.97
CA THR A 293 26.40 -15.66 -6.55
C THR A 293 24.89 -15.63 -6.45
N ILE A 294 24.22 -16.06 -7.51
CA ILE A 294 22.77 -16.33 -7.51
C ILE A 294 22.59 -17.83 -7.49
N ARG A 295 21.88 -18.37 -6.49
CA ARG A 295 21.56 -19.80 -6.41
C ARG A 295 20.07 -20.01 -6.56
N LEU A 296 19.67 -20.90 -7.46
CA LEU A 296 18.30 -21.35 -7.62
C LEU A 296 18.11 -22.72 -7.02
N GLN A 297 17.08 -22.84 -6.18
CA GLN A 297 16.62 -24.10 -5.62
C GLN A 297 15.14 -24.28 -5.98
N GLY A 298 14.78 -25.49 -6.38
CA GLY A 298 13.41 -25.83 -6.72
C GLY A 298 12.65 -26.44 -5.55
N SER A 299 11.36 -26.18 -5.49
CA SER A 299 10.40 -26.85 -4.62
C SER A 299 9.09 -27.07 -5.39
N PRO A 300 8.20 -27.96 -4.92
CA PRO A 300 6.89 -28.12 -5.57
C PRO A 300 6.09 -26.81 -5.70
N GLU A 301 6.20 -25.90 -4.72
CA GLU A 301 5.38 -24.69 -4.60
C GLU A 301 6.01 -23.46 -5.29
N ALA A 302 7.34 -23.40 -5.36
CA ALA A 302 8.07 -22.24 -5.87
C ALA A 302 9.47 -22.59 -6.40
N ALA A 303 10.00 -21.76 -7.31
CA ALA A 303 11.44 -21.67 -7.52
C ALA A 303 12.01 -20.57 -6.61
N ALA A 304 12.95 -20.91 -5.73
CA ALA A 304 13.54 -20.00 -4.77
C ALA A 304 14.95 -19.57 -5.24
N ALA A 305 15.13 -18.27 -5.44
CA ALA A 305 16.42 -17.67 -5.72
C ALA A 305 17.01 -17.05 -4.44
N THR A 306 18.25 -17.39 -4.14
CA THR A 306 19.08 -16.68 -3.17
C THR A 306 20.04 -15.79 -3.95
N ILE A 307 19.80 -14.49 -3.91
CA ILE A 307 20.61 -13.47 -4.59
C ILE A 307 21.61 -12.93 -3.56
N GLY A 308 22.87 -13.37 -3.66
CA GLY A 308 23.93 -12.94 -2.75
C GLY A 308 24.25 -11.46 -2.92
N LEU A 309 24.18 -10.70 -1.85
CA LEU A 309 24.50 -9.27 -1.80
C LEU A 309 25.36 -8.99 -0.56
N THR A 310 26.28 -8.03 -0.66
CA THR A 310 27.10 -7.62 0.50
C THR A 310 26.40 -6.63 1.42
N ASP A 311 25.23 -6.13 1.02
CA ASP A 311 24.43 -5.17 1.80
C ASP A 311 22.95 -5.25 1.40
N ASN A 312 22.06 -4.84 2.31
CA ASN A 312 20.62 -4.85 2.10
C ASN A 312 20.17 -3.55 1.41
N VAL A 313 20.13 -3.56 0.09
CA VAL A 313 19.82 -2.37 -0.73
C VAL A 313 18.36 -2.29 -1.15
N ALA A 314 17.89 -1.11 -1.54
CA ALA A 314 16.57 -1.00 -2.15
C ALA A 314 16.47 -1.79 -3.46
N PHE A 315 15.29 -2.30 -3.76
CA PHE A 315 15.02 -2.99 -5.02
C PHE A 315 13.60 -2.73 -5.53
N GLN A 316 13.40 -2.96 -6.82
CA GLN A 316 12.10 -2.92 -7.49
C GLN A 316 11.89 -4.21 -8.26
N ILE A 317 10.67 -4.75 -8.24
CA ILE A 317 10.30 -5.97 -8.94
C ILE A 317 9.29 -5.62 -10.04
N GLU A 318 9.53 -6.14 -11.24
CA GLU A 318 8.68 -5.95 -12.41
C GLU A 318 8.37 -7.30 -13.05
N GLU A 319 7.09 -7.59 -13.25
CA GLU A 319 6.61 -8.77 -13.97
C GLU A 319 6.42 -8.42 -15.45
N SER A 320 6.75 -9.35 -16.36
CA SER A 320 6.36 -9.17 -17.76
C SER A 320 4.85 -9.26 -17.93
N SER A 321 4.30 -8.57 -18.93
CA SER A 321 2.85 -8.52 -19.18
C SER A 321 2.24 -9.89 -19.49
N ASP A 322 3.02 -10.82 -20.03
CA ASP A 322 2.63 -12.19 -20.31
C ASP A 322 2.92 -13.16 -19.15
N LEU A 323 3.52 -12.67 -18.06
CA LEU A 323 3.93 -13.40 -16.86
C LEU A 323 5.00 -14.47 -17.09
N SER A 324 5.73 -14.40 -18.20
CA SER A 324 6.81 -15.35 -18.56
C SER A 324 8.17 -14.97 -17.97
N SER A 325 8.30 -13.81 -17.33
CA SER A 325 9.52 -13.40 -16.65
C SER A 325 9.25 -12.45 -15.48
N LEU A 326 10.21 -12.38 -14.56
CA LEU A 326 10.24 -11.43 -13.45
C LEU A 326 11.64 -10.81 -13.35
N SER A 327 11.71 -9.49 -13.25
CA SER A 327 12.96 -8.75 -13.10
C SER A 327 13.07 -8.09 -11.75
N VAL A 328 14.24 -8.17 -11.12
CA VAL A 328 14.61 -7.50 -9.87
C VAL A 328 15.69 -6.46 -10.19
N ARG A 329 15.33 -5.19 -10.07
CA ARG A 329 16.25 -4.07 -10.17
C ARG A 329 16.81 -3.76 -8.79
N LEU A 330 18.11 -3.95 -8.62
CA LEU A 330 18.85 -3.75 -7.37
C LEU A 330 19.56 -2.39 -7.44
N PHE A 331 19.19 -1.49 -6.56
CA PHE A 331 19.76 -0.15 -6.47
C PHE A 331 21.05 -0.16 -5.63
N ASN A 332 21.89 0.87 -5.79
CA ASN A 332 23.23 0.95 -5.16
C ASN A 332 24.05 -0.35 -5.25
N THR A 333 23.97 -1.04 -6.39
CA THR A 333 24.55 -2.36 -6.61
C THR A 333 25.51 -2.37 -7.80
N THR A 334 26.72 -2.87 -7.57
CA THR A 334 27.71 -3.15 -8.61
C THR A 334 27.79 -4.65 -8.87
N GLY A 335 27.77 -5.05 -10.14
CA GLY A 335 27.85 -6.43 -10.58
C GLY A 335 29.24 -7.04 -10.37
N TYR A 336 29.27 -8.17 -9.67
CA TYR A 336 30.45 -9.04 -9.55
C TYR A 336 30.01 -10.53 -9.55
N THR A 337 28.90 -10.84 -10.22
CA THR A 337 28.36 -12.20 -10.13
C THR A 337 29.23 -13.13 -10.97
N ASN A 338 29.91 -14.04 -10.27
CA ASN A 338 30.78 -15.04 -10.91
C ASN A 338 30.02 -16.33 -11.23
N TRP A 339 28.88 -16.56 -10.57
CA TRP A 339 28.14 -17.82 -10.67
C TRP A 339 26.63 -17.61 -10.59
N ILE A 340 25.92 -18.22 -11.53
CA ILE A 340 24.49 -18.49 -11.44
C ILE A 340 24.38 -20.02 -11.37
N VAL A 341 23.93 -20.53 -10.23
CA VAL A 341 23.90 -21.97 -9.94
C VAL A 341 22.46 -22.46 -9.92
N TYR A 342 22.18 -23.53 -10.64
CA TYR A 342 20.88 -24.19 -10.69
C TYR A 342 20.99 -25.50 -9.90
N ASP A 343 20.65 -25.46 -8.62
CA ASP A 343 20.82 -26.58 -7.68
C ASP A 343 19.58 -27.53 -7.67
N SER A 344 18.81 -27.58 -8.77
CA SER A 344 17.60 -28.40 -8.89
C SER A 344 17.28 -28.80 -10.32
N GLU A 345 16.72 -30.00 -10.52
CA GLU A 345 16.14 -30.44 -11.80
C GLU A 345 14.80 -29.73 -12.12
N ASP A 346 14.25 -28.99 -11.15
CA ASP A 346 13.01 -28.27 -11.26
C ASP A 346 13.18 -27.01 -12.15
N SER A 347 12.88 -27.18 -13.43
CA SER A 347 13.18 -26.20 -14.46
C SER A 347 12.23 -25.00 -14.49
N PHE A 348 11.43 -24.68 -13.47
CA PHE A 348 10.43 -23.60 -13.58
C PHE A 348 11.02 -22.27 -14.10
N VAL A 349 12.25 -21.97 -13.70
CA VAL A 349 13.08 -20.90 -14.29
C VAL A 349 14.00 -21.50 -15.34
N ARG A 350 13.83 -21.10 -16.61
CA ARG A 350 14.66 -21.52 -17.74
C ARG A 350 16.05 -20.91 -17.65
N GLN A 351 16.12 -19.63 -17.33
CA GLN A 351 17.36 -18.88 -17.32
C GLN A 351 17.28 -17.68 -16.39
N VAL A 352 18.34 -17.44 -15.63
CA VAL A 352 18.62 -16.17 -14.96
C VAL A 352 19.64 -15.40 -15.79
N ARG A 353 19.30 -14.15 -16.09
CA ARG A 353 20.18 -13.19 -16.76
C ARG A 353 20.45 -12.05 -15.80
N TRP A 354 21.59 -11.39 -15.96
CA TRP A 354 21.86 -10.16 -15.24
C TRP A 354 22.58 -9.17 -16.16
N ARG A 355 22.45 -7.88 -15.85
CA ARG A 355 23.23 -6.82 -16.49
C ARG A 355 23.43 -5.65 -15.53
N GLN A 356 24.51 -4.91 -15.73
CA GLN A 356 24.70 -3.59 -15.13
C GLN A 356 23.98 -2.56 -16.01
N GLU A 357 23.04 -1.79 -15.46
CA GLU A 357 22.30 -0.76 -16.22
C GLU A 357 23.01 0.60 -16.17
N ASP A 358 23.56 0.94 -15.01
CA ASP A 358 24.38 2.13 -14.77
C ASP A 358 25.42 1.81 -13.69
N THR A 359 26.24 2.76 -13.24
CA THR A 359 27.30 2.51 -12.24
C THR A 359 26.81 2.05 -10.85
N HIS A 360 25.52 2.19 -10.55
CA HIS A 360 24.88 1.93 -9.26
C HIS A 360 23.65 1.01 -9.35
N THR A 361 23.25 0.54 -10.54
CA THR A 361 22.04 -0.27 -10.70
C THR A 361 22.34 -1.57 -11.45
N ALA A 362 22.00 -2.70 -10.82
CA ALA A 362 22.05 -4.02 -11.44
C ALA A 362 20.64 -4.56 -11.66
N LEU A 363 20.39 -5.19 -12.81
CA LEU A 363 19.13 -5.84 -13.12
C LEU A 363 19.35 -7.34 -13.20
N VAL A 364 18.56 -8.11 -12.45
CA VAL A 364 18.50 -9.58 -12.52
C VAL A 364 17.14 -9.99 -13.09
N THR A 365 17.12 -10.78 -14.15
CA THR A 365 15.88 -11.24 -14.80
C THR A 365 15.79 -12.76 -14.76
N PHE A 366 14.65 -13.26 -14.29
CA PHE A 366 14.30 -14.67 -14.24
C PHE A 366 13.33 -14.97 -15.38
N ASP A 367 13.80 -15.60 -16.44
CA ASP A 367 12.96 -16.08 -17.54
C ASP A 367 12.41 -17.45 -17.19
N LEU A 368 11.10 -17.63 -17.28
CA LEU A 368 10.43 -18.91 -17.03
C LEU A 368 10.52 -19.83 -18.25
N GLU A 369 10.26 -21.12 -18.04
CA GLU A 369 10.13 -22.06 -19.16
C GLU A 369 8.97 -21.69 -20.09
N PRO A 370 9.08 -21.95 -21.41
CA PRO A 370 8.01 -21.66 -22.35
C PRO A 370 6.69 -22.28 -21.90
N GLY A 371 5.63 -21.47 -21.90
CA GLY A 371 4.30 -21.89 -21.48
C GLY A 371 4.05 -21.88 -19.97
N ARG A 372 5.07 -21.68 -19.13
CA ARG A 372 4.90 -21.42 -17.69
C ARG A 372 4.58 -19.95 -17.45
N ARG A 373 3.82 -19.69 -16.39
CA ARG A 373 3.49 -18.34 -15.92
C ARG A 373 3.71 -18.22 -14.43
N LEU A 374 4.13 -17.03 -14.01
CA LEU A 374 4.23 -16.68 -12.61
C LEU A 374 2.84 -16.69 -11.96
N TRP A 375 2.72 -17.32 -10.79
CA TRP A 375 1.49 -17.27 -9.99
C TRP A 375 1.50 -16.13 -8.96
N GLY A 376 2.69 -15.77 -8.52
CA GLY A 376 2.97 -14.71 -7.57
C GLY A 376 4.43 -14.78 -7.15
N TYR A 377 4.86 -13.91 -6.25
CA TYR A 377 6.21 -13.93 -5.72
C TYR A 377 6.29 -13.38 -4.29
N ARG A 378 7.39 -13.69 -3.62
CA ARG A 378 7.75 -13.10 -2.32
C ARG A 378 9.22 -12.75 -2.29
N ALA A 379 9.54 -11.53 -1.86
CA ALA A 379 10.91 -11.06 -1.73
C ALA A 379 11.18 -10.58 -0.30
N HIS A 380 12.24 -11.09 0.34
CA HIS A 380 12.63 -10.71 1.69
C HIS A 380 14.12 -10.93 1.94
N TRP A 381 14.66 -10.27 2.97
CA TRP A 381 16.04 -10.49 3.40
C TRP A 381 16.14 -11.73 4.29
N GLU A 382 17.08 -12.63 3.98
CA GLU A 382 17.39 -13.81 4.79
C GLU A 382 18.90 -14.06 4.75
N GLY A 383 19.56 -14.15 5.91
CA GLY A 383 21.00 -14.46 5.98
C GLY A 383 21.93 -13.50 5.24
N GLY A 384 21.53 -12.23 5.05
CA GLY A 384 22.30 -11.24 4.27
C GLY A 384 22.15 -11.37 2.75
N ALA A 385 21.27 -12.24 2.26
CA ALA A 385 20.91 -12.35 0.85
C ALA A 385 19.47 -11.91 0.62
N LEU A 386 19.17 -11.49 -0.62
CA LEU A 386 17.79 -11.30 -1.05
C LEU A 386 17.22 -12.65 -1.46
N ARG A 387 16.24 -13.13 -0.72
CA ARG A 387 15.49 -14.32 -1.07
C ARG A 387 14.26 -13.94 -1.88
N LEU A 388 14.17 -14.52 -3.07
CA LEU A 388 13.04 -14.35 -3.99
C LEU A 388 12.40 -15.71 -4.25
N GLU A 389 11.15 -15.87 -3.87
CA GLU A 389 10.35 -17.06 -4.14
C GLU A 389 9.42 -16.76 -5.32
N LEU A 390 9.66 -17.37 -6.48
CA LEU A 390 8.78 -17.30 -7.65
C LEU A 390 7.75 -18.44 -7.54
N ARG A 391 6.51 -18.11 -7.19
CA ARG A 391 5.47 -19.12 -6.99
C ARG A 391 5.00 -19.70 -8.31
N LYS A 392 4.84 -21.01 -8.28
CA LYS A 392 4.25 -21.78 -9.38
C LYS A 392 2.73 -21.80 -9.25
N PRO A 393 2.02 -22.08 -10.36
CA PRO A 393 0.61 -22.43 -10.26
C PRO A 393 0.41 -23.62 -9.32
N PRO A 394 -0.70 -23.64 -8.54
CA PRO A 394 -0.96 -24.74 -7.63
C PRO A 394 -1.23 -26.03 -8.40
N PRO A 395 -1.07 -27.20 -7.75
CA PRO A 395 -1.37 -28.49 -8.39
C PRO A 395 -2.87 -28.59 -8.70
N PHE A 396 -3.22 -28.46 -9.97
CA PHE A 396 -4.62 -28.55 -10.41
C PHE A 396 -5.15 -29.98 -10.36
N ALA A 397 -6.37 -30.15 -9.87
CA ALA A 397 -7.09 -31.41 -9.99
C ALA A 397 -7.36 -31.77 -11.47
N PRO A 398 -7.36 -33.07 -11.84
CA PRO A 398 -7.57 -33.51 -13.22
C PRO A 398 -8.87 -32.98 -13.84
N LYS A 399 -8.88 -32.86 -15.17
CA LYS A 399 -10.07 -32.48 -15.93
C LYS A 399 -11.25 -33.40 -15.61
N GLY A 400 -12.44 -32.83 -15.42
CA GLY A 400 -13.64 -33.54 -14.96
C GLY A 400 -13.88 -33.47 -13.46
N GLN A 401 -12.88 -33.05 -12.66
CA GLN A 401 -13.06 -32.65 -11.27
C GLN A 401 -13.14 -31.12 -11.15
N SER A 402 -13.68 -30.63 -10.03
CA SER A 402 -13.75 -29.20 -9.75
C SER A 402 -12.35 -28.57 -9.76
N ALA A 403 -12.22 -27.42 -10.42
CA ALA A 403 -10.98 -26.63 -10.45
C ALA A 403 -10.54 -26.14 -9.06
N PHE A 404 -11.44 -26.14 -8.07
CA PHE A 404 -11.17 -25.73 -6.70
C PHE A 404 -10.63 -26.85 -5.81
N LYS A 405 -10.75 -28.11 -6.24
CA LYS A 405 -10.44 -29.25 -5.39
C LYS A 405 -8.99 -29.23 -4.93
N GLY A 406 -8.80 -29.18 -3.61
CA GLY A 406 -7.48 -29.17 -2.97
C GLY A 406 -6.81 -27.79 -2.88
N LEU A 407 -7.44 -26.73 -3.39
CA LEU A 407 -6.91 -25.37 -3.33
C LEU A 407 -7.33 -24.66 -2.03
N ALA A 408 -6.44 -23.82 -1.49
CA ALA A 408 -6.73 -22.91 -0.39
C ALA A 408 -7.15 -21.54 -0.94
N ILE A 409 -8.43 -21.17 -0.77
CA ILE A 409 -8.96 -19.91 -1.31
C ILE A 409 -9.21 -18.93 -0.16
N VAL A 410 -8.44 -17.85 -0.13
CA VAL A 410 -8.56 -16.82 0.89
C VAL A 410 -9.69 -15.88 0.50
N VAL A 411 -10.67 -15.75 1.40
CA VAL A 411 -11.80 -14.83 1.26
C VAL A 411 -11.66 -13.79 2.36
N ASP A 412 -11.57 -12.53 1.97
CA ASP A 412 -11.34 -11.42 2.89
C ASP A 412 -12.60 -10.56 3.01
N PRO A 413 -13.41 -10.71 4.07
CA PRO A 413 -14.49 -9.79 4.32
C PRO A 413 -13.91 -8.45 4.80
N GLY A 414 -14.03 -7.41 3.99
CA GLY A 414 -13.50 -6.08 4.29
C GLY A 414 -14.01 -5.52 5.62
N HIS A 415 -13.25 -4.58 6.20
CA HIS A 415 -13.56 -3.85 7.45
C HIS A 415 -13.54 -4.71 8.72
N GLN A 416 -13.72 -4.06 9.87
CA GLN A 416 -13.60 -4.63 11.23
C GLN A 416 -14.44 -3.82 12.25
N PRO A 417 -14.69 -4.30 13.48
CA PRO A 417 -15.48 -3.56 14.47
C PRO A 417 -15.03 -2.12 14.70
N GLY A 418 -13.71 -1.87 14.82
CA GLY A 418 -13.15 -0.53 15.05
C GLY A 418 -13.21 0.40 13.82
N ALA A 419 -13.43 -0.16 12.63
CA ALA A 419 -13.53 0.56 11.37
C ALA A 419 -14.53 -0.17 10.48
N HIS A 420 -15.83 0.08 10.71
CA HIS A 420 -16.94 -0.73 10.20
C HIS A 420 -17.26 -0.54 8.70
N GLY A 421 -16.57 0.39 8.04
CA GLY A 421 -16.75 0.74 6.65
C GLY A 421 -17.85 1.78 6.45
N ALA A 422 -18.47 1.76 5.27
CA ALA A 422 -19.62 2.60 4.98
C ALA A 422 -20.89 2.13 5.71
N VAL A 423 -21.86 3.03 5.86
CA VAL A 423 -23.15 2.73 6.50
C VAL A 423 -24.27 3.02 5.52
N GLY A 424 -25.21 2.09 5.40
CA GLY A 424 -26.41 2.25 4.58
C GLY A 424 -27.46 3.16 5.23
N PRO A 425 -28.43 3.68 4.47
CA PRO A 425 -29.47 4.58 4.96
C PRO A 425 -30.33 4.04 6.11
N ARG A 426 -30.43 2.71 6.25
CA ARG A 426 -31.15 2.02 7.33
C ARG A 426 -30.22 1.41 8.38
N GLY A 427 -28.94 1.74 8.33
CA GLY A 427 -27.95 1.33 9.31
C GLY A 427 -27.23 0.01 9.03
N LEU A 428 -27.35 -0.57 7.82
CA LEU A 428 -26.51 -1.71 7.46
C LEU A 428 -25.04 -1.28 7.44
N LEU A 429 -24.20 -1.92 8.25
CA LEU A 429 -22.76 -1.69 8.25
C LEU A 429 -22.10 -2.51 7.13
N GLU A 430 -21.15 -1.90 6.43
CA GLU A 430 -20.44 -2.56 5.34
C GLU A 430 -19.72 -3.83 5.81
N LYS A 431 -19.11 -3.81 7.01
CA LYS A 431 -18.48 -5.00 7.60
C LYS A 431 -19.44 -6.19 7.69
N ASP A 432 -20.72 -5.97 7.97
CA ASP A 432 -21.70 -7.05 8.15
C ASP A 432 -22.18 -7.59 6.79
N ALA A 433 -22.36 -6.69 5.81
CA ALA A 433 -22.64 -7.05 4.42
C ALA A 433 -21.49 -7.86 3.80
N ASN A 434 -20.25 -7.40 3.98
CA ASN A 434 -19.03 -8.06 3.52
C ASN A 434 -18.92 -9.47 4.11
N LEU A 435 -19.13 -9.61 5.43
CA LEU A 435 -19.06 -10.91 6.11
C LEU A 435 -20.12 -11.89 5.59
N SER A 436 -21.34 -11.42 5.36
CA SER A 436 -22.46 -12.27 4.91
C SER A 436 -22.21 -12.84 3.50
N VAL A 437 -21.71 -12.01 2.59
CA VAL A 437 -21.33 -12.44 1.23
C VAL A 437 -20.11 -13.35 1.27
N ALA A 438 -19.09 -13.03 2.06
CA ALA A 438 -17.88 -13.83 2.22
C ALA A 438 -18.16 -15.23 2.78
N LYS A 439 -19.04 -15.34 3.80
CA LYS A 439 -19.49 -16.64 4.33
C LYS A 439 -20.23 -17.47 3.28
N SER A 440 -21.08 -16.82 2.48
CA SER A 440 -21.76 -17.48 1.35
C SER A 440 -20.76 -17.99 0.31
N LEU A 441 -19.72 -17.22 -0.01
CA LEU A 441 -18.65 -17.64 -0.92
C LEU A 441 -17.84 -18.81 -0.34
N ALA A 442 -17.44 -18.74 0.93
CA ALA A 442 -16.71 -19.80 1.61
C ALA A 442 -17.49 -21.13 1.62
N GLN A 443 -18.80 -21.08 1.84
CA GLN A 443 -19.65 -22.27 1.77
C GLN A 443 -19.66 -22.87 0.35
N LEU A 444 -19.82 -22.05 -0.68
CA LEU A 444 -19.80 -22.50 -2.07
C LEU A 444 -18.43 -23.07 -2.48
N LEU A 445 -17.34 -22.47 -2.01
CA LEU A 445 -15.97 -22.97 -2.24
C LEU A 445 -15.76 -24.34 -1.58
N SER A 446 -16.24 -24.52 -0.35
CA SER A 446 -16.19 -25.81 0.35
C SER A 446 -16.93 -26.91 -0.40
N GLN A 447 -18.11 -26.59 -0.96
CA GLN A 447 -18.90 -27.52 -1.78
C GLN A 447 -18.18 -27.95 -3.06
N GLU A 448 -17.25 -27.14 -3.54
CA GLU A 448 -16.42 -27.42 -4.71
C GLU A 448 -15.08 -28.09 -4.35
N GLY A 449 -14.86 -28.41 -3.08
CA GLY A 449 -13.68 -29.11 -2.59
C GLY A 449 -12.45 -28.22 -2.34
N ALA A 450 -12.61 -26.89 -2.32
CA ALA A 450 -11.58 -25.98 -1.83
C ALA A 450 -11.59 -25.93 -0.29
N THR A 451 -10.45 -25.50 0.27
CA THR A 451 -10.32 -25.06 1.67
C THR A 451 -10.51 -23.55 1.72
N PRO A 452 -11.68 -23.01 2.10
CA PRO A 452 -11.82 -21.57 2.25
C PRO A 452 -11.10 -21.09 3.52
N VAL A 453 -10.40 -19.97 3.41
CA VAL A 453 -9.73 -19.30 4.52
C VAL A 453 -10.34 -17.91 4.66
N LEU A 454 -11.15 -17.69 5.68
CA LEU A 454 -11.67 -16.35 6.00
C LEU A 454 -10.60 -15.58 6.79
N THR A 455 -10.23 -14.37 6.34
CA THR A 455 -9.32 -13.51 7.12
C THR A 455 -9.92 -13.11 8.46
N ARG A 456 -11.24 -12.88 8.49
CA ARG A 456 -12.05 -12.83 9.71
C ARG A 456 -13.28 -13.74 9.59
N PRO A 457 -13.39 -14.83 10.38
CA PRO A 457 -14.57 -15.70 10.34
C PRO A 457 -15.82 -15.07 11.00
N GLY A 458 -15.63 -14.05 11.84
CA GLY A 458 -16.69 -13.34 12.55
C GLY A 458 -16.49 -11.82 12.55
N ASP A 459 -16.87 -11.19 13.67
CA ASP A 459 -16.70 -9.76 13.92
C ASP A 459 -15.35 -9.48 14.59
N ASP A 460 -14.29 -10.11 14.07
CA ASP A 460 -12.93 -10.02 14.59
C ASP A 460 -12.24 -8.72 14.14
N ASP A 461 -11.39 -8.15 15.02
CA ASP A 461 -10.65 -6.92 14.74
C ASP A 461 -9.34 -7.19 14.00
N VAL A 462 -9.44 -7.51 12.69
CA VAL A 462 -8.29 -7.89 11.85
C VAL A 462 -7.80 -6.72 11.02
N GLY A 463 -6.64 -6.18 11.41
CA GLY A 463 -6.02 -5.01 10.81
C GLY A 463 -5.61 -5.21 9.35
N LEU A 464 -5.50 -4.11 8.60
CA LEU A 464 -5.24 -4.15 7.16
C LEU A 464 -3.93 -4.87 6.78
N LEU A 465 -2.89 -4.75 7.61
CA LEU A 465 -1.59 -5.42 7.41
C LEU A 465 -1.60 -6.91 7.78
N GLU A 466 -2.57 -7.33 8.58
CA GLU A 466 -2.67 -8.72 9.02
C GLU A 466 -3.31 -9.61 7.96
N ARG A 467 -4.23 -9.06 7.15
CA ARG A 467 -4.96 -9.79 6.11
C ARG A 467 -4.01 -10.47 5.09
N PRO A 468 -2.98 -9.78 4.55
CA PRO A 468 -2.02 -10.45 3.68
C PRO A 468 -1.15 -11.50 4.39
N ARG A 469 -0.83 -11.25 5.66
CA ARG A 469 -0.06 -12.20 6.48
C ARG A 469 -0.85 -13.49 6.71
N ILE A 470 -2.15 -13.39 7.03
CA ILE A 470 -3.04 -14.56 7.15
C ILE A 470 -3.07 -15.35 5.83
N ALA A 471 -3.24 -14.65 4.70
CA ALA A 471 -3.28 -15.28 3.39
C ALA A 471 -1.99 -16.06 3.09
N TRP A 472 -0.85 -15.47 3.41
CA TRP A 472 0.46 -16.11 3.28
C TRP A 472 0.64 -17.31 4.22
N ASP A 473 0.40 -17.12 5.52
CA ASP A 473 0.61 -18.15 6.55
C ASP A 473 -0.29 -19.38 6.33
N LYS A 474 -1.44 -19.18 5.67
CA LYS A 474 -2.38 -20.24 5.29
C LYS A 474 -2.12 -20.84 3.90
N ARG A 475 -1.01 -20.45 3.24
CA ARG A 475 -0.63 -20.86 1.88
C ARG A 475 -1.76 -20.66 0.86
N GLY A 476 -2.38 -19.48 0.87
CA GLY A 476 -3.44 -19.14 -0.08
C GLY A 476 -2.99 -19.30 -1.53
N ASP A 477 -3.87 -19.87 -2.35
CA ASP A 477 -3.71 -20.02 -3.80
C ASP A 477 -4.38 -18.88 -4.58
N LEU A 478 -5.46 -18.31 -4.03
CA LEU A 478 -6.13 -17.09 -4.52
C LEU A 478 -6.56 -16.24 -3.32
N PHE A 479 -6.68 -14.93 -3.54
CA PHE A 479 -7.21 -13.99 -2.57
C PHE A 479 -8.36 -13.16 -3.17
N ILE A 480 -9.53 -13.18 -2.54
CA ILE A 480 -10.72 -12.42 -2.97
C ILE A 480 -11.21 -11.58 -1.79
N SER A 481 -11.01 -10.28 -1.86
CA SER A 481 -11.58 -9.32 -0.89
C SER A 481 -12.96 -8.85 -1.31
N VAL A 482 -13.88 -8.81 -0.34
CA VAL A 482 -15.30 -8.49 -0.53
C VAL A 482 -15.62 -7.17 0.16
N HIS A 483 -16.07 -6.18 -0.62
CA HIS A 483 -16.42 -4.83 -0.20
C HIS A 483 -17.72 -4.33 -0.85
N HIS A 484 -18.28 -3.27 -0.27
CA HIS A 484 -19.44 -2.56 -0.82
C HIS A 484 -19.22 -1.04 -0.74
N ASN A 485 -19.41 -0.39 -1.88
CA ASN A 485 -18.88 0.92 -2.17
C ASN A 485 -19.65 2.05 -1.47
N ALA A 486 -19.00 3.20 -1.40
CA ALA A 486 -19.60 4.50 -1.11
C ALA A 486 -18.98 5.56 -2.05
N ILE A 487 -19.42 6.81 -1.96
CA ILE A 487 -18.80 7.90 -2.70
C ILE A 487 -18.16 8.90 -1.73
N PRO A 488 -17.14 9.67 -2.17
CA PRO A 488 -16.60 10.78 -1.40
C PRO A 488 -17.60 11.94 -1.22
N ASP A 489 -17.32 12.79 -0.23
CA ASP A 489 -18.05 14.05 0.01
C ASP A 489 -18.03 14.96 -1.21
N GLY A 490 -19.10 15.72 -1.40
CA GLY A 490 -19.25 16.67 -2.50
C GLY A 490 -19.51 16.04 -3.88
N GLU A 491 -19.52 14.71 -3.99
CA GLU A 491 -19.89 14.02 -5.23
C GLU A 491 -21.37 13.63 -5.24
N ASP A 492 -22.02 13.71 -6.41
CA ASP A 492 -23.42 13.31 -6.56
C ASP A 492 -23.52 11.78 -6.79
N PRO A 493 -24.11 11.01 -5.85
CA PRO A 493 -24.29 9.57 -6.04
C PRO A 493 -25.42 9.25 -7.04
N LEU A 494 -26.33 10.20 -7.27
CA LEU A 494 -27.54 10.05 -8.08
C LEU A 494 -27.39 10.54 -9.52
N GLY A 495 -26.32 11.29 -9.82
CA GLY A 495 -26.04 11.84 -11.15
C GLY A 495 -25.80 10.78 -12.25
N ARG A 496 -25.54 9.52 -11.88
CA ARG A 496 -25.50 8.38 -12.79
C ARG A 496 -25.87 7.08 -12.07
N PRO A 497 -26.38 6.05 -12.77
CA PRO A 497 -26.57 4.72 -12.20
C PRO A 497 -25.25 4.17 -11.64
N ARG A 498 -25.29 3.64 -10.43
CA ARG A 498 -24.14 3.07 -9.71
C ARG A 498 -24.29 1.56 -9.58
N GLY A 499 -23.19 0.83 -9.50
CA GLY A 499 -23.25 -0.63 -9.38
C GLY A 499 -21.94 -1.26 -8.89
N TYR A 500 -21.46 -2.29 -9.58
CA TYR A 500 -20.29 -3.06 -9.13
C TYR A 500 -19.01 -2.70 -9.88
N SER A 501 -17.87 -2.91 -9.24
CA SER A 501 -16.54 -2.88 -9.88
C SER A 501 -15.61 -3.96 -9.31
N VAL A 502 -14.59 -4.34 -10.07
CA VAL A 502 -13.58 -5.32 -9.65
C VAL A 502 -12.19 -4.70 -9.82
N PHE A 503 -11.36 -4.83 -8.80
CA PHE A 503 -10.03 -4.22 -8.71
C PHE A 503 -8.93 -5.26 -8.72
N TYR A 504 -7.81 -4.91 -9.37
CA TYR A 504 -6.52 -5.61 -9.31
C TYR A 504 -5.40 -4.59 -9.14
N TYR A 505 -4.22 -5.07 -8.73
CA TYR A 505 -3.00 -4.27 -8.70
C TYR A 505 -1.87 -4.96 -9.46
N GLN A 506 -1.52 -6.19 -9.06
CA GLN A 506 -0.44 -6.93 -9.69
C GLN A 506 -0.81 -7.44 -11.09
N PRO A 507 0.12 -7.48 -12.06
CA PRO A 507 -0.09 -8.08 -13.37
C PRO A 507 -0.64 -9.51 -13.30
N HIS A 508 -0.11 -10.38 -12.43
CA HIS A 508 -0.61 -11.76 -12.28
C HIS A 508 -2.04 -11.88 -11.74
N SER A 509 -2.60 -10.81 -11.16
CA SER A 509 -3.98 -10.76 -10.68
C SER A 509 -4.99 -10.34 -11.75
N PHE A 510 -4.54 -9.80 -12.88
CA PHE A 510 -5.40 -9.21 -13.90
C PHE A 510 -6.38 -10.22 -14.50
N ASP A 511 -5.91 -11.41 -14.86
CA ASP A 511 -6.73 -12.44 -15.50
C ASP A 511 -7.83 -12.96 -14.54
N LEU A 512 -7.55 -13.06 -13.24
CA LEU A 512 -8.55 -13.37 -12.21
C LEU A 512 -9.61 -12.26 -12.12
N ALA A 513 -9.17 -11.00 -12.01
CA ALA A 513 -10.08 -9.85 -11.92
C ALA A 513 -10.99 -9.74 -13.15
N LYS A 514 -10.43 -9.95 -14.34
CA LYS A 514 -11.15 -9.99 -15.62
C LYS A 514 -12.19 -11.11 -15.67
N ALA A 515 -11.84 -12.31 -15.18
CA ALA A 515 -12.76 -13.44 -15.14
C ALA A 515 -13.94 -13.21 -14.17
N VAL A 516 -13.67 -12.66 -12.99
CA VAL A 516 -14.69 -12.27 -12.00
C VAL A 516 -15.57 -11.14 -12.51
N HIS A 517 -14.99 -10.10 -13.11
CA HIS A 517 -15.73 -9.01 -13.75
C HIS A 517 -16.67 -9.50 -14.85
N ARG A 518 -16.20 -10.40 -15.73
CA ARG A 518 -17.05 -11.04 -16.76
C ARG A 518 -18.20 -11.84 -16.15
N SER A 519 -17.98 -12.49 -15.02
CA SER A 519 -19.02 -13.20 -14.28
C SER A 519 -20.06 -12.23 -13.71
N TYR A 520 -19.62 -11.10 -13.16
CA TYR A 520 -20.51 -10.06 -12.65
C TYR A 520 -21.43 -9.51 -13.73
N ARG A 521 -20.87 -9.18 -14.91
CA ARG A 521 -21.63 -8.71 -16.09
C ARG A 521 -22.78 -9.61 -16.51
N ARG A 522 -22.66 -10.91 -16.28
CA ARG A 522 -23.71 -11.88 -16.65
C ARG A 522 -24.77 -12.09 -15.57
N ARG A 523 -24.50 -11.68 -14.33
CA ARG A 523 -25.23 -12.18 -13.15
C ARG A 523 -25.83 -11.11 -12.27
N ILE A 524 -25.11 -10.00 -12.10
CA ILE A 524 -25.46 -8.98 -11.15
C ILE A 524 -26.34 -7.95 -11.88
N PRO A 525 -27.60 -7.77 -11.46
CA PRO A 525 -28.52 -6.83 -12.08
C PRO A 525 -28.27 -5.39 -11.58
N LEU A 526 -27.01 -4.97 -11.59
CA LEU A 526 -26.57 -3.62 -11.26
C LEU A 526 -25.67 -3.10 -12.38
N PRO A 527 -25.55 -1.77 -12.55
CA PRO A 527 -24.61 -1.15 -13.48
C PRO A 527 -23.17 -1.67 -13.37
N ASP A 528 -22.49 -1.77 -14.50
CA ASP A 528 -21.07 -2.12 -14.57
C ASP A 528 -20.23 -0.85 -14.42
N GLU A 529 -19.53 -0.70 -13.29
CA GLU A 529 -18.57 0.39 -13.05
C GLU A 529 -17.13 0.03 -13.49
N GLY A 530 -16.94 -1.15 -14.05
CA GLY A 530 -15.73 -1.56 -14.76
C GLY A 530 -14.77 -2.44 -13.98
N LEU A 531 -13.77 -2.93 -14.72
CA LEU A 531 -12.55 -3.55 -14.23
C LEU A 531 -11.49 -2.47 -14.06
N ARG A 532 -10.94 -2.31 -12.86
CA ARG A 532 -10.08 -1.17 -12.52
C ARG A 532 -8.75 -1.63 -11.95
N TYR A 533 -7.69 -0.91 -12.29
CA TYR A 533 -6.47 -0.94 -11.49
C TYR A 533 -6.71 -0.12 -10.22
N GLY A 534 -6.38 -0.67 -9.05
CA GLY A 534 -6.67 -0.04 -7.76
C GLY A 534 -5.52 -0.23 -6.78
N ASN A 535 -5.00 0.88 -6.26
CA ASN A 535 -3.96 0.90 -5.24
C ASN A 535 -4.52 0.60 -3.83
N LEU A 536 -5.15 -0.57 -3.69
CA LEU A 536 -5.81 -1.02 -2.47
C LEU A 536 -4.87 -2.00 -1.74
N LEU A 537 -4.69 -1.83 -0.42
CA LEU A 537 -3.63 -2.56 0.30
C LEU A 537 -3.69 -4.06 0.08
N VAL A 538 -4.87 -4.66 0.23
CA VAL A 538 -5.06 -6.11 0.08
C VAL A 538 -4.92 -6.59 -1.37
N ALA A 539 -5.14 -5.73 -2.36
CA ALA A 539 -4.92 -6.06 -3.77
C ALA A 539 -3.44 -5.96 -4.19
N ARG A 540 -2.60 -5.23 -3.42
CA ARG A 540 -1.15 -5.09 -3.68
C ARG A 540 -0.32 -6.33 -3.34
N MET A 541 -0.91 -7.30 -2.65
CA MET A 541 -0.30 -8.59 -2.34
C MET A 541 0.39 -9.18 -3.56
N THR A 542 1.62 -9.67 -3.40
CA THR A 542 2.41 -10.25 -4.49
C THR A 542 2.37 -11.76 -4.48
N GLU A 543 2.03 -12.35 -3.34
CA GLU A 543 2.20 -13.76 -3.07
C GLU A 543 1.19 -14.63 -3.78
N MET A 544 0.08 -14.12 -4.31
CA MET A 544 -0.91 -14.89 -5.06
C MET A 544 -1.80 -13.95 -5.88
N PRO A 545 -2.56 -14.44 -6.88
CA PRO A 545 -3.56 -13.63 -7.55
C PRO A 545 -4.58 -13.11 -6.53
N ALA A 546 -4.63 -11.78 -6.41
CA ALA A 546 -5.38 -11.06 -5.39
C ALA A 546 -6.26 -9.97 -6.02
N ILE A 547 -7.55 -10.01 -5.71
CA ILE A 547 -8.54 -9.05 -6.20
C ILE A 547 -9.38 -8.47 -5.07
N LEU A 548 -10.01 -7.34 -5.35
CA LEU A 548 -11.04 -6.76 -4.48
C LEU A 548 -12.30 -6.49 -5.31
N THR A 549 -13.46 -6.86 -4.78
CA THR A 549 -14.75 -6.62 -5.42
C THR A 549 -15.52 -5.55 -4.65
N GLU A 550 -15.95 -4.50 -5.33
CA GLU A 550 -16.95 -3.55 -4.82
C GLU A 550 -18.30 -3.93 -5.41
N SER A 551 -19.15 -4.60 -4.63
CA SER A 551 -20.28 -5.37 -5.18
C SER A 551 -21.56 -4.57 -5.38
N ALA A 552 -21.74 -3.47 -4.64
CA ALA A 552 -22.85 -2.52 -4.75
C ALA A 552 -22.51 -1.27 -3.91
N TYR A 553 -23.17 -0.14 -4.15
CA TYR A 553 -23.04 1.06 -3.31
C TYR A 553 -23.99 1.02 -2.10
N ILE A 554 -23.48 0.75 -0.90
CA ILE A 554 -24.30 0.53 0.31
C ILE A 554 -25.11 1.76 0.72
N ILE A 555 -24.63 2.95 0.38
CA ILE A 555 -25.30 4.24 0.64
C ILE A 555 -26.60 4.43 -0.17
N LEU A 556 -26.83 3.63 -1.22
CA LEU A 556 -28.06 3.70 -2.02
C LEU A 556 -29.14 2.82 -1.39
N PRO A 557 -30.35 3.34 -1.07
CA PRO A 557 -31.38 2.57 -0.37
C PRO A 557 -31.78 1.26 -1.06
N ASP A 558 -31.85 1.23 -2.39
CA ASP A 558 -32.18 0.00 -3.14
C ASP A 558 -31.04 -1.03 -3.10
N HIS A 559 -29.79 -0.57 -3.07
CA HIS A 559 -28.64 -1.45 -2.94
C HIS A 559 -28.53 -2.00 -1.52
N GLU A 560 -28.72 -1.17 -0.48
CA GLU A 560 -28.78 -1.64 0.91
C GLU A 560 -29.83 -2.75 1.06
N ALA A 561 -31.03 -2.54 0.50
CA ALA A 561 -32.11 -3.53 0.51
C ALA A 561 -31.72 -4.83 -0.22
N LEU A 562 -31.00 -4.74 -1.34
CA LEU A 562 -30.44 -5.91 -2.02
C LEU A 562 -29.39 -6.62 -1.14
N LEU A 563 -28.50 -5.87 -0.50
CA LEU A 563 -27.44 -6.43 0.36
C LEU A 563 -27.97 -7.15 1.60
N GLN A 564 -29.16 -6.79 2.08
CA GLN A 564 -29.86 -7.52 3.16
C GLN A 564 -30.53 -8.82 2.67
N SER A 565 -30.69 -9.01 1.36
CA SER A 565 -31.34 -10.19 0.79
C SER A 565 -30.38 -11.37 0.65
N ALA A 566 -30.69 -12.49 1.31
CA ALA A 566 -29.93 -13.74 1.19
C ALA A 566 -29.78 -14.21 -0.28
N SER A 567 -30.79 -13.96 -1.12
CA SER A 567 -30.74 -14.35 -2.54
C SER A 567 -29.74 -13.51 -3.34
N PHE A 568 -29.59 -12.23 -3.01
CA PHE A 568 -28.61 -11.36 -3.66
C PHE A 568 -27.20 -11.61 -3.12
N GLN A 569 -27.03 -11.78 -1.80
CA GLN A 569 -25.76 -12.18 -1.20
C GLN A 569 -25.22 -13.48 -1.83
N ARG A 570 -26.07 -14.50 -1.96
CA ARG A 570 -25.71 -15.76 -2.63
C ARG A 570 -25.41 -15.56 -4.12
N ARG A 571 -26.11 -14.64 -4.79
CA ARG A 571 -25.86 -14.31 -6.21
C ARG A 571 -24.48 -13.68 -6.40
N LEU A 572 -24.09 -12.74 -5.54
CA LEU A 572 -22.74 -12.14 -5.52
C LEU A 572 -21.67 -13.22 -5.32
N ALA A 573 -21.82 -14.05 -4.29
CA ALA A 573 -20.92 -15.16 -4.00
C ALA A 573 -20.79 -16.14 -5.18
N LYS A 574 -21.92 -16.53 -5.80
CA LYS A 574 -21.91 -17.41 -6.98
C LYS A 574 -21.24 -16.77 -8.20
N ALA A 575 -21.34 -15.45 -8.35
CA ALA A 575 -20.66 -14.75 -9.44
C ALA A 575 -19.14 -14.72 -9.23
N MET A 576 -18.67 -14.47 -8.01
CA MET A 576 -17.23 -14.57 -7.66
C MET A 576 -16.70 -15.99 -7.89
N LEU A 577 -17.40 -17.01 -7.37
CA LEU A 577 -17.05 -18.42 -7.54
C LEU A 577 -16.87 -18.79 -9.02
N GLU A 578 -17.79 -18.38 -9.89
CA GLU A 578 -17.69 -18.75 -11.31
C GLU A 578 -16.62 -18.00 -12.08
N GLY A 579 -16.35 -16.75 -11.69
CA GLY A 579 -15.20 -16.02 -12.22
C GLY A 579 -13.88 -16.69 -11.86
N ALA A 580 -13.70 -17.00 -10.57
CA ALA A 580 -12.53 -17.71 -10.07
C ALA A 580 -12.40 -19.10 -10.71
N ARG A 581 -13.51 -19.83 -10.89
CA ARG A 581 -13.49 -21.12 -11.61
C ARG A 581 -12.99 -20.96 -13.04
N ALA A 582 -13.52 -20.00 -13.79
CA ALA A 582 -13.12 -19.77 -15.18
C ALA A 582 -11.61 -19.46 -15.28
N PHE A 583 -11.09 -18.65 -14.35
CA PHE A 583 -9.66 -18.36 -14.26
C PHE A 583 -8.83 -19.63 -13.98
N LEU A 584 -9.23 -20.44 -12.99
CA LEU A 584 -8.53 -21.67 -12.62
C LEU A 584 -8.57 -22.73 -13.73
N GLU A 585 -9.70 -22.86 -14.43
CA GLU A 585 -9.85 -23.74 -15.59
C GLU A 585 -8.90 -23.35 -16.72
N GLU A 586 -8.82 -22.06 -17.04
CA GLU A 586 -7.90 -21.54 -18.06
C GLU A 586 -6.43 -21.77 -17.65
N ALA A 587 -6.10 -21.57 -16.37
CA ALA A 587 -4.77 -21.86 -15.84
C ALA A 587 -4.44 -23.37 -15.91
N ARG A 588 -5.39 -24.24 -15.56
CA ARG A 588 -5.25 -25.71 -15.68
C ARG A 588 -4.98 -26.14 -17.12
N GLU A 589 -5.72 -25.59 -18.08
CA GLU A 589 -5.52 -25.92 -19.49
C GLU A 589 -4.17 -25.45 -20.03
N ARG A 590 -3.69 -24.28 -19.59
CA ARG A 590 -2.33 -23.81 -19.90
C ARG A 590 -1.27 -24.74 -19.33
N GLU A 591 -1.35 -25.06 -18.04
CA GLU A 591 -0.38 -25.94 -17.39
C GLU A 591 -0.35 -27.34 -18.00
N ALA A 592 -1.50 -27.87 -18.44
CA ALA A 592 -1.58 -29.15 -19.14
C ALA A 592 -0.94 -29.13 -20.54
N ARG A 593 -0.89 -27.96 -21.20
CA ARG A 593 -0.25 -27.77 -22.52
C ARG A 593 1.23 -27.39 -22.42
N ALA A 594 1.67 -26.92 -21.26
CA ALA A 594 3.06 -26.52 -21.07
C ALA A 594 4.01 -27.70 -21.35
N PRO A 595 5.12 -27.48 -22.07
CA PRO A 595 6.11 -28.52 -22.29
C PRO A 595 6.59 -29.10 -20.96
N LYS A 596 6.90 -30.40 -20.99
CA LYS A 596 7.52 -31.06 -19.84
C LYS A 596 8.88 -30.38 -19.56
N PRO A 597 9.22 -30.14 -18.28
CA PRO A 597 10.54 -29.67 -17.89
C PRO A 597 11.64 -30.44 -18.61
N VAL A 598 12.58 -29.74 -19.24
CA VAL A 598 13.82 -30.37 -19.69
C VAL A 598 14.64 -30.64 -18.44
N ARG A 599 14.85 -31.92 -18.11
CA ARG A 599 15.70 -32.29 -16.97
C ARG A 599 17.14 -31.94 -17.30
N ILE A 600 17.71 -30.96 -16.60
CA ILE A 600 19.15 -30.77 -16.53
C ILE A 600 19.63 -31.77 -15.47
N PRO A 601 20.39 -32.83 -15.82
CA PRO A 601 20.85 -33.79 -14.84
C PRO A 601 21.69 -33.08 -13.77
N ALA A 602 21.43 -33.40 -12.50
CA ALA A 602 22.24 -32.89 -11.40
C ALA A 602 23.72 -33.24 -11.64
N PRO A 603 24.67 -32.36 -11.29
CA PRO A 603 26.09 -32.70 -11.36
C PRO A 603 26.33 -33.96 -10.51
N GLU A 604 27.06 -34.93 -11.06
CA GLU A 604 27.49 -36.11 -10.31
C GLU A 604 28.22 -35.65 -9.03
N PRO A 605 27.98 -36.29 -7.88
CA PRO A 605 28.72 -35.95 -6.66
C PRO A 605 30.21 -36.04 -6.95
N GLU A 606 30.97 -35.01 -6.59
CA GLU A 606 32.42 -35.00 -6.80
C GLU A 606 33.02 -36.30 -6.26
N PRO A 607 33.86 -37.00 -7.04
CA PRO A 607 34.50 -38.22 -6.57
C PRO A 607 35.32 -37.88 -5.33
N ALA A 608 35.03 -38.59 -4.23
CA ALA A 608 35.71 -38.41 -2.95
C ALA A 608 37.22 -38.31 -3.18
N GLU A 609 37.78 -37.17 -2.77
CA GLU A 609 39.18 -36.82 -2.95
C GLU A 609 40.05 -37.99 -2.46
N ARG A 610 40.71 -38.68 -3.40
CA ARG A 610 41.64 -39.75 -3.04
C ARG A 610 42.76 -39.11 -2.23
N ALA A 611 42.84 -39.49 -0.96
CA ALA A 611 43.90 -39.09 -0.05
C ALA A 611 45.27 -39.10 -0.75
N PRO A 612 46.10 -38.05 -0.58
CA PRO A 612 47.34 -37.92 -1.32
C PRO A 612 48.26 -39.11 -1.01
N LYS A 613 48.71 -39.78 -2.08
CA LYS A 613 49.74 -40.82 -1.98
C LYS A 613 50.97 -40.23 -1.32
N ARG A 614 51.36 -40.84 -0.20
CA ARG A 614 52.53 -40.53 0.62
C ARG A 614 53.76 -40.32 -0.27
N ALA A 615 54.36 -39.13 -0.18
CA ALA A 615 55.56 -38.77 -0.90
C ALA A 615 56.72 -39.75 -0.62
N VAL A 616 57.38 -40.18 -1.69
CA VAL A 616 58.59 -41.00 -1.70
C VAL A 616 59.73 -40.18 -1.10
N ARG A 617 60.34 -40.67 -0.02
CA ARG A 617 61.59 -40.12 0.53
C ARG A 617 62.79 -40.59 -0.31
N PRO A 618 63.80 -39.73 -0.56
CA PRO A 618 65.01 -40.14 -1.27
C PRO A 618 65.92 -41.00 -0.39
N ASN A 619 66.63 -41.92 -1.05
CA ASN A 619 67.51 -42.93 -0.49
C ASN A 619 68.70 -42.34 0.29
N GLY A 620 68.91 -42.84 1.51
CA GLY A 620 70.18 -42.82 2.24
C GLY A 620 70.53 -44.25 2.70
N PRO A 621 71.81 -44.62 2.87
CA PRO A 621 72.31 -45.99 2.72
C PRO A 621 72.04 -46.92 3.93
N LYS A 622 71.92 -48.23 3.64
CA LYS A 622 71.77 -49.39 4.56
C LYS A 622 73.15 -49.86 5.11
N PRO A 623 73.24 -50.89 5.98
CA PRO A 623 72.59 -51.14 7.27
C PRO A 623 73.57 -51.63 8.37
N GLY A 624 73.19 -51.53 9.66
CA GLY A 624 73.84 -52.24 10.77
C GLY A 624 72.80 -52.91 11.67
N LYS A 625 72.97 -54.19 11.98
CA LYS A 625 72.06 -55.10 12.72
C LYS A 625 72.44 -55.15 14.24
N PRO A 626 71.71 -55.85 15.14
CA PRO A 626 71.00 -55.29 16.31
C PRO A 626 71.55 -55.71 17.70
N LYS A 627 71.06 -55.08 18.78
CA LYS A 627 70.84 -55.61 20.17
C LYS A 627 70.30 -54.47 21.08
N ALA A 628 69.09 -54.58 21.64
CA ALA A 628 68.69 -55.12 22.96
C ALA A 628 68.94 -54.16 24.14
N ASP A 629 67.85 -53.58 24.71
CA ASP A 629 67.47 -53.61 26.15
C ASP A 629 66.42 -52.53 26.53
N MET A 630 65.50 -52.92 27.43
CA MET A 630 64.36 -52.18 28.05
C MET A 630 64.82 -51.08 29.06
N PRO A 631 63.97 -50.27 29.80
CA PRO A 631 62.52 -50.32 30.07
C PRO A 631 61.72 -48.97 30.11
N LYS A 632 60.45 -49.09 30.53
CA LYS A 632 59.29 -48.18 30.71
C LYS A 632 59.50 -46.82 31.43
N GLU A 633 58.59 -45.85 31.19
CA GLU A 633 57.59 -45.19 32.11
C GLU A 633 57.27 -43.69 31.72
N PRO A 634 56.34 -42.92 32.35
CA PRO A 634 54.94 -42.63 31.97
C PRO A 634 54.62 -41.14 31.59
N PRO A 635 53.35 -40.72 31.33
CA PRO A 635 53.03 -39.39 30.77
C PRO A 635 52.71 -38.32 31.84
N PRO A 636 52.86 -37.01 31.54
CA PRO A 636 52.52 -35.95 32.49
C PRO A 636 51.05 -35.50 32.42
N LYS A 637 50.54 -35.15 33.61
CA LYS A 637 49.16 -34.78 33.97
C LYS A 637 48.83 -33.30 33.72
N ALA A 638 47.53 -33.03 33.58
CA ALA A 638 46.87 -31.73 33.61
C ALA A 638 46.87 -31.07 35.00
N SER A 639 46.86 -29.72 35.05
CA SER A 639 46.57 -28.95 36.26
C SER A 639 45.37 -28.01 36.09
N GLN A 640 44.42 -28.16 37.00
CA GLN A 640 43.24 -27.31 37.24
C GLN A 640 43.63 -26.00 37.93
N GLN A 641 42.85 -24.93 37.72
CA GLN A 641 42.67 -23.88 38.74
C GLN A 641 41.21 -23.43 38.82
N LYS A 642 40.74 -23.36 40.08
CA LYS A 642 39.37 -23.11 40.57
C LYS A 642 39.08 -21.61 40.79
N PRO A 643 37.80 -21.23 41.03
CA PRO A 643 37.33 -19.84 40.97
C PRO A 643 37.39 -19.12 42.33
N ARG A 644 37.37 -17.77 42.31
CA ARG A 644 37.19 -16.92 43.50
C ARG A 644 35.93 -16.06 43.41
N ARG A 645 35.20 -16.03 44.52
CA ARG A 645 33.96 -15.29 44.81
C ARG A 645 34.23 -13.84 45.27
N LYS A 646 33.19 -13.02 45.09
CA LYS A 646 32.86 -11.66 45.56
C LYS A 646 33.39 -11.22 46.95
N ARG A 647 33.66 -9.91 47.09
CA ARG A 647 32.98 -8.95 48.01
C ARG A 647 33.58 -7.53 47.91
N SER A 648 32.75 -6.53 47.59
CA SER A 648 32.43 -5.30 48.33
C SER A 648 31.59 -4.40 47.43
#